data_AF-A0A6A4UDW2-F1
#
_entry.id   AF-A0A6A4UDW2-F1
#
_cell.length_a   1.000
_cell.length_b   1.000
_cell.length_c   1.000
_cell.angle_alpha   90.00
_cell.angle_beta   90.00
_cell.angle_gamma   90.00
#
_symmetry.space_group_name_H-M   'P 1'
#
loop_
_entity.id
_entity.type
_entity.pdbx_description
1 polymer ?
#
loop_
_entity_poly.entity_id
_entity_poly.type
_entity_poly.pdbx_seq_one_letter_code
_entity_poly.pdbx_strand_id
1 'polypeptide(L)'
;MEKITLTINNKEVSAAPDKTILQVVKENKLDEIPTLCHDDRLEHFTACYLCVVEIEGMSKLVPSCATKITSGMNIYTRSERIVSTRKTALELIMSNHYADCIGPCMNNCPAGVDAQSYIALISMGQYEEALKVIKYNNPLPLSIGRVCVRDCENACRRNYVDESVAVNAMKRFVADFDAKDKWNPKLKQKKNKKVAVIGGGPAGLTCAYYLTTEGYSVTIFEKLPKLGGMLRYGIPEYRLPKNILDSEISWILDLGVEAKTNVELGTDFSIKDLLSSGYESVFISVGAHKASKLGLEGEEKIKGIYRGIDFLREVMLNNVPELNGTVVIVGGGNTALDAARTAVRCGAEKVKIVYRRSIKEMPAHHEEIEAAQKEGVEFLILTNPKSLVAEDGVLKGIECLQMGLEEGKPGERPKPVPIPGSEFVVECDYLISAIGQAVDTTFISYDNDIMLEKWGTMIVNTDTQETTIPGVFAGGDVVTGPLTAITSIAQGRKAAQAIMSYITYGHARKAPHKFYSLKHKLSTIKESEFEQFEKLAREKLEELEVEERIHSFKEVEKTFSEHQCESETGRCLECGCSEYADCTLRQYCDEYEVDVTKLIGSVNKYKVDNRHPFIAIDSNKCISCGKCVRVCSNVIQVSALGFVYRGFKSVVKPAMERPLLATNCIACGNCIDVCPTGSIAEKYPFKILGTLEKENYDTVCSFCSIGCKVNFKKINDDIFFVSNSTEEIKGSHNKGFLCSKGRFGYRYLYEKNRLFFPQAKMNGELHTISLEDAFTQAEKLIRSSIEKYGKESVAVFASPKLSNEELYLLQKLARTGFKNNNISSFTYLSKSASQNCLDDIFGFTSSTADFDDISSADIIVVVESNLTEDNLVLELKIKEAKKRGAKVVLINSSEISLSKTADLWIDAKKGSSASILIEVSKQLIKNNLISDSAKNKVTNLEAAIVEILNHTIDTAEQSLVAAEKLNQFYSLLNNDQNKIVFIYNIDSNENASAENLRSIANYLILSGRHGKNGNGIVLLRKHNNSAGMMELGTNQNYLPGFVTKENKKQIEQISKLWNAQLPDLTDDLLTKLIEKKIKLALVFGEDPANDEKLNEIYSKINSKIVFEPYNNKTTKSADLVFPVSSYIEEEGSYTRADNVVQESGRVVKSVNDYTNWQLIARLGRIFADGFSYDSREELNSEIEKVNRLRAHSNSNQSWIKNYYRNGCANEKLNLSVDIIVNEVGYTHDNKLHYQENYYSEEIKKKLF
;
A
#
# COMPACT_ATOMS: atom_id res chain seq x y z
N MET A 1 -25.32 -28.72 22.37
CA MET A 1 -25.21 -29.70 21.27
C MET A 1 -24.09 -30.65 21.59
N GLU A 2 -24.31 -31.96 21.50
CA GLU A 2 -23.24 -32.95 21.60
C GLU A 2 -22.24 -32.73 20.46
N LYS A 3 -20.95 -32.72 20.78
CA LYS A 3 -19.88 -32.66 19.78
C LYS A 3 -19.68 -34.04 19.18
N ILE A 4 -19.33 -34.08 17.90
CA ILE A 4 -19.00 -35.33 17.20
C ILE A 4 -17.50 -35.45 17.01
N THR A 5 -17.01 -36.69 17.00
CA THR A 5 -15.59 -37.03 16.87
C THR A 5 -15.27 -37.46 15.44
N LEU A 6 -14.16 -36.98 14.90
CA LEU A 6 -13.64 -37.31 13.57
C LEU A 6 -12.11 -37.28 13.58
N THR A 7 -11.49 -37.84 12.54
CA THR A 7 -10.04 -37.85 12.35
C THR A 7 -9.65 -36.99 11.15
N ILE A 8 -8.70 -36.08 11.32
CA ILE A 8 -8.13 -35.24 10.25
C ILE A 8 -6.62 -35.39 10.29
N ASN A 9 -6.00 -35.84 9.20
CA ASN A 9 -4.55 -36.09 9.10
C ASN A 9 -4.01 -36.93 10.28
N ASN A 10 -4.72 -38.03 10.60
CA ASN A 10 -4.44 -38.92 11.72
C ASN A 10 -4.54 -38.28 13.12
N LYS A 11 -5.17 -37.11 13.25
CA LYS A 11 -5.46 -36.46 14.54
C LYS A 11 -6.95 -36.50 14.83
N GLU A 12 -7.32 -36.97 16.02
CA GLU A 12 -8.71 -36.95 16.48
C GLU A 12 -9.13 -35.54 16.91
N VAL A 13 -10.32 -35.12 16.49
CA VAL A 13 -10.86 -33.77 16.70
C VAL A 13 -12.34 -33.88 17.06
N SER A 14 -12.79 -33.02 17.97
CA SER A 14 -14.19 -32.93 18.39
C SER A 14 -14.77 -31.56 18.04
N ALA A 15 -15.86 -31.54 17.25
CA ALA A 15 -16.46 -30.30 16.76
C ALA A 15 -18.01 -30.39 16.71
N ALA A 16 -18.65 -29.23 16.55
CA ALA A 16 -20.11 -29.16 16.45
C ALA A 16 -20.59 -29.68 15.07
N PRO A 17 -21.68 -30.45 15.01
CA PRO A 17 -22.09 -31.20 13.81
C PRO A 17 -22.56 -30.32 12.64
N ASP A 18 -22.80 -29.03 12.87
CA ASP A 18 -23.21 -28.06 11.86
C ASP A 18 -22.03 -27.47 11.06
N LYS A 19 -20.80 -27.69 11.52
CA LYS A 19 -19.58 -27.13 10.89
C LYS A 19 -19.18 -27.87 9.63
N THR A 20 -18.54 -27.13 8.71
CA THR A 20 -17.90 -27.71 7.54
C THR A 20 -16.49 -28.22 7.87
N ILE A 21 -15.96 -29.12 7.05
CA ILE A 21 -14.58 -29.63 7.20
C ILE A 21 -13.57 -28.46 7.24
N LEU A 22 -13.73 -27.47 6.35
CA LEU A 22 -12.82 -26.32 6.29
C LEU A 22 -12.84 -25.50 7.60
N GLN A 23 -14.02 -25.30 8.19
CA GLN A 23 -14.15 -24.58 9.46
C GLN A 23 -13.44 -25.34 10.59
N VAL A 24 -13.64 -26.65 10.68
CA VAL A 24 -12.99 -27.49 11.70
C VAL A 24 -11.47 -27.47 11.56
N VAL A 25 -10.95 -27.55 10.32
CA VAL A 25 -9.51 -27.48 10.03
C VAL A 25 -8.92 -26.13 10.44
N LYS A 26 -9.57 -25.01 10.09
CA LYS A 26 -9.12 -23.66 10.44
C LYS A 26 -9.14 -23.41 11.95
N GLU A 27 -10.25 -23.70 12.61
CA GLU A 27 -10.43 -23.44 14.05
C GLU A 27 -9.45 -24.22 14.92
N ASN A 28 -9.12 -25.45 14.52
CA ASN A 28 -8.17 -26.31 15.24
C ASN A 28 -6.73 -26.17 14.72
N LYS A 29 -6.47 -25.27 13.76
CA LYS A 29 -5.14 -25.03 13.16
C LYS A 29 -4.44 -26.32 12.69
N LEU A 30 -5.19 -27.20 12.01
CA LEU A 30 -4.72 -28.54 11.67
C LEU A 30 -3.91 -28.60 10.38
N ASP A 31 -4.27 -27.78 9.40
CA ASP A 31 -3.60 -27.60 8.10
C ASP A 31 -4.12 -26.31 7.43
N GLU A 32 -3.48 -25.88 6.36
CA GLU A 32 -3.92 -24.80 5.49
C GLU A 32 -4.50 -25.36 4.19
N ILE A 33 -5.83 -25.37 4.10
CA ILE A 33 -6.53 -25.78 2.88
C ILE A 33 -6.69 -24.57 1.96
N PRO A 34 -6.20 -24.61 0.71
CA PRO A 34 -6.22 -23.47 -0.19
C PRO A 34 -7.65 -23.13 -0.66
N THR A 35 -7.97 -21.84 -0.71
CA THR A 35 -9.26 -21.35 -1.20
C THR A 35 -9.13 -20.04 -1.98
N LEU A 36 -9.78 -19.95 -3.15
CA LEU A 36 -9.88 -18.69 -3.89
C LEU A 36 -11.30 -18.09 -3.86
N CYS A 37 -12.35 -18.91 -3.77
CA CYS A 37 -13.75 -18.45 -3.81
C CYS A 37 -14.43 -18.43 -2.43
N HIS A 38 -13.69 -18.73 -1.36
CA HIS A 38 -14.21 -18.76 0.01
C HIS A 38 -13.94 -17.42 0.72
N ASP A 39 -14.87 -17.02 1.57
CA ASP A 39 -14.76 -15.91 2.53
C ASP A 39 -15.69 -16.28 3.70
N ASP A 40 -15.21 -16.20 4.94
CA ASP A 40 -15.98 -16.67 6.11
C ASP A 40 -17.26 -15.84 6.36
N ARG A 41 -17.41 -14.68 5.71
CA ARG A 41 -18.59 -13.80 5.79
C ARG A 41 -19.63 -14.12 4.72
N LEU A 42 -19.36 -15.05 3.80
CA LEU A 42 -20.22 -15.46 2.71
C LEU A 42 -20.57 -16.95 2.81
N GLU A 43 -21.70 -17.36 2.26
CA GLU A 43 -22.03 -18.80 2.15
C GLU A 43 -21.01 -19.52 1.22
N HIS A 44 -21.07 -20.84 1.11
CA HIS A 44 -20.20 -21.57 0.20
C HIS A 44 -20.63 -21.39 -1.27
N PHE A 45 -19.66 -21.37 -2.20
CA PHE A 45 -19.90 -21.26 -3.66
C PHE A 45 -19.27 -22.39 -4.48
N THR A 46 -18.23 -23.04 -3.94
CA THR A 46 -17.58 -24.24 -4.53
C THR A 46 -17.08 -24.08 -5.98
N ALA A 47 -16.70 -22.88 -6.43
CA ALA A 47 -16.30 -22.66 -7.82
C ALA A 47 -14.81 -22.93 -8.13
N CYS A 48 -13.89 -22.73 -7.17
CA CYS A 48 -12.46 -22.83 -7.45
C CYS A 48 -11.87 -24.25 -7.35
N TYR A 49 -12.59 -25.19 -6.73
CA TYR A 49 -12.15 -26.58 -6.50
C TYR A 49 -10.79 -26.78 -5.78
N LEU A 50 -10.17 -25.74 -5.23
CA LEU A 50 -8.90 -25.90 -4.49
C LEU A 50 -9.08 -26.54 -3.11
N CYS A 51 -10.21 -26.29 -2.46
CA CYS A 51 -10.49 -26.76 -1.10
C CYS A 51 -10.87 -28.24 -1.00
N VAL A 52 -10.60 -29.04 -2.05
CA VAL A 52 -10.92 -30.45 -2.06
C VAL A 52 -10.07 -31.21 -1.04
N VAL A 53 -10.69 -32.18 -0.38
CA VAL A 53 -10.10 -33.11 0.58
C VAL A 53 -10.53 -34.53 0.26
N GLU A 54 -9.79 -35.50 0.79
CA GLU A 54 -10.06 -36.92 0.65
C GLU A 54 -10.69 -37.44 1.95
N ILE A 55 -11.74 -38.25 1.83
CA ILE A 55 -12.38 -38.92 2.96
C ILE A 55 -12.23 -40.42 2.73
N GLU A 56 -11.74 -41.13 3.74
CA GLU A 56 -11.56 -42.58 3.66
C GLU A 56 -12.89 -43.27 3.31
N GLY A 57 -12.84 -44.22 2.36
CA GLY A 57 -14.03 -44.93 1.86
C GLY A 57 -14.83 -44.17 0.79
N MET A 58 -14.54 -42.89 0.51
CA MET A 58 -15.17 -42.14 -0.59
C MET A 58 -14.34 -42.17 -1.87
N SER A 59 -14.97 -42.52 -2.99
CA SER A 59 -14.28 -42.57 -4.29
C SER A 59 -13.97 -41.19 -4.88
N LYS A 60 -14.69 -40.14 -4.49
CA LYS A 60 -14.55 -38.77 -5.00
C LYS A 60 -13.95 -37.86 -3.92
N LEU A 61 -13.08 -36.94 -4.34
CA LEU A 61 -12.68 -35.81 -3.49
C LEU A 61 -13.87 -34.88 -3.29
N VAL A 62 -13.99 -34.32 -2.09
CA VAL A 62 -15.13 -33.46 -1.72
C VAL A 62 -14.66 -32.06 -1.34
N PRO A 63 -15.43 -31.00 -1.64
CA PRO A 63 -15.08 -29.65 -1.23
C PRO A 63 -15.27 -29.47 0.28
N SER A 64 -14.17 -29.22 1.00
CA SER A 64 -14.19 -29.02 2.45
C SER A 64 -15.00 -27.81 2.89
N CYS A 65 -15.16 -26.78 2.04
CA CYS A 65 -15.90 -25.56 2.37
C CYS A 65 -17.43 -25.73 2.40
N ALA A 66 -17.95 -26.81 1.83
CA ALA A 66 -19.39 -27.11 1.77
C ALA A 66 -19.77 -28.41 2.49
N THR A 67 -18.83 -29.34 2.63
CA THR A 67 -19.08 -30.65 3.25
C THR A 67 -19.15 -30.50 4.77
N LYS A 68 -20.30 -30.85 5.37
CA LYS A 68 -20.48 -30.90 6.83
C LYS A 68 -19.79 -32.12 7.42
N ILE A 69 -19.31 -31.99 8.65
CA ILE A 69 -18.69 -33.11 9.36
C ILE A 69 -19.73 -34.11 9.87
N THR A 70 -19.40 -35.40 9.86
CA THR A 70 -20.18 -36.47 10.51
C THR A 70 -19.28 -37.30 11.42
N SER A 71 -19.87 -37.93 12.44
CA SER A 71 -19.12 -38.78 13.37
C SER A 71 -18.40 -39.90 12.63
N GLY A 72 -17.14 -40.16 12.99
CA GLY A 72 -16.31 -41.22 12.42
C GLY A 72 -15.70 -40.93 11.05
N MET A 73 -15.82 -39.71 10.51
CA MET A 73 -15.09 -39.34 9.28
C MET A 73 -13.58 -39.43 9.50
N ASN A 74 -12.85 -40.04 8.56
CA ASN A 74 -11.39 -39.94 8.48
C ASN A 74 -11.00 -39.15 7.22
N ILE A 75 -10.31 -38.02 7.41
CA ILE A 75 -10.11 -36.99 6.39
C ILE A 75 -8.61 -36.74 6.19
N TYR A 76 -8.18 -36.72 4.93
CA TYR A 76 -6.84 -36.33 4.52
C TYR A 76 -6.91 -35.02 3.73
N THR A 77 -6.16 -34.01 4.16
CA THR A 77 -6.14 -32.69 3.52
C THR A 77 -5.06 -32.56 2.43
N ARG A 78 -4.12 -33.52 2.39
CA ARG A 78 -3.03 -33.64 1.42
C ARG A 78 -2.81 -35.10 1.05
N SER A 79 -2.80 -35.37 -0.26
CA SER A 79 -2.41 -36.64 -0.90
C SER A 79 -1.95 -36.30 -2.32
N GLU A 80 -1.21 -37.19 -3.00
CA GLU A 80 -0.79 -36.95 -4.40
C GLU A 80 -1.99 -36.65 -5.31
N ARG A 81 -3.11 -37.35 -5.07
CA ARG A 81 -4.37 -37.14 -5.77
C ARG A 81 -4.94 -35.74 -5.55
N ILE A 82 -4.92 -35.24 -4.30
CA ILE A 82 -5.35 -33.87 -3.97
C ILE A 82 -4.45 -32.85 -4.66
N VAL A 83 -3.12 -33.01 -4.57
CA VAL A 83 -2.13 -32.09 -5.16
C VAL A 83 -2.32 -32.02 -6.68
N SER A 84 -2.44 -33.16 -7.35
CA SER A 84 -2.69 -33.24 -8.79
C SER A 84 -4.00 -32.56 -9.19
N THR A 85 -5.08 -32.78 -8.43
CA THR A 85 -6.39 -32.15 -8.68
C THR A 85 -6.34 -30.63 -8.53
N ARG A 86 -5.67 -30.13 -7.48
CA ARG A 86 -5.49 -28.68 -7.25
C ARG A 86 -4.68 -28.05 -8.38
N LYS A 87 -3.60 -28.70 -8.81
CA LYS A 87 -2.78 -28.26 -9.96
C LYS A 87 -3.62 -28.14 -11.22
N THR A 88 -4.40 -29.17 -11.57
CA THR A 88 -5.30 -29.12 -12.75
C THR A 88 -6.37 -28.04 -12.63
N ALA A 89 -6.94 -27.81 -11.44
CA ALA A 89 -7.90 -26.74 -11.23
C ALA A 89 -7.27 -25.35 -11.48
N LEU A 90 -6.03 -25.13 -11.01
CA LEU A 90 -5.29 -23.90 -11.27
C LEU A 90 -4.93 -23.74 -12.75
N GLU A 91 -4.45 -24.80 -13.42
CA GLU A 91 -4.16 -24.81 -14.87
C GLU A 91 -5.42 -24.40 -15.67
N LEU A 92 -6.60 -24.89 -15.30
CA LEU A 92 -7.87 -24.52 -15.92
C LEU A 92 -8.26 -23.06 -15.65
N ILE A 93 -8.09 -22.58 -14.42
CA ILE A 93 -8.34 -21.16 -14.08
C ILE A 93 -7.42 -20.25 -14.90
N MET A 94 -6.14 -20.61 -15.01
CA MET A 94 -5.13 -19.82 -15.71
C MET A 94 -5.34 -19.81 -17.23
N SER A 95 -5.98 -20.84 -17.81
CA SER A 95 -6.25 -20.92 -19.25
C SER A 95 -7.03 -19.74 -19.83
N ASN A 96 -7.77 -18.99 -18.99
CA ASN A 96 -8.56 -17.82 -19.39
C ASN A 96 -8.17 -16.55 -18.61
N HIS A 97 -7.04 -16.55 -17.90
CA HIS A 97 -6.54 -15.40 -17.13
C HIS A 97 -5.57 -14.55 -17.97
N TYR A 98 -6.11 -13.77 -18.92
CA TYR A 98 -5.33 -12.97 -19.88
C TYR A 98 -4.72 -11.69 -19.26
N ALA A 99 -3.85 -11.83 -18.28
CA ALA A 99 -3.22 -10.72 -17.57
C ALA A 99 -1.74 -10.95 -17.30
N ASP A 100 -1.00 -9.87 -17.05
CA ASP A 100 0.42 -9.92 -16.72
C ASP A 100 0.63 -9.71 -15.23
N CYS A 101 1.38 -10.62 -14.60
CA CYS A 101 1.82 -10.43 -13.22
C CYS A 101 2.89 -9.34 -13.13
N ILE A 102 3.84 -9.34 -14.07
CA ILE A 102 4.96 -8.41 -14.14
C ILE A 102 4.99 -7.71 -15.50
N GLY A 103 5.54 -6.49 -15.54
CA GLY A 103 5.70 -5.75 -16.80
C GLY A 103 6.67 -6.44 -17.76
N PRO A 104 6.51 -6.27 -19.09
CA PRO A 104 7.42 -6.86 -20.08
C PRO A 104 8.85 -6.34 -19.94
N CYS A 105 9.03 -5.13 -19.41
CA CYS A 105 10.32 -4.52 -19.11
C CYS A 105 11.11 -5.28 -18.03
N MET A 106 10.43 -5.81 -17.00
CA MET A 106 11.05 -6.66 -15.98
C MET A 106 11.29 -8.07 -16.53
N ASN A 107 10.30 -8.63 -17.22
CA ASN A 107 10.38 -9.99 -17.77
C ASN A 107 11.52 -10.19 -18.78
N ASN A 108 11.81 -9.16 -19.60
CA ASN A 108 12.87 -9.23 -20.61
C ASN A 108 14.21 -8.68 -20.14
N CYS A 109 14.29 -8.09 -18.94
CA CYS A 109 15.58 -7.74 -18.37
C CYS A 109 16.29 -9.03 -17.91
N PRO A 110 17.50 -9.36 -18.39
CA PRO A 110 18.19 -10.59 -17.97
C PRO A 110 18.41 -10.67 -16.45
N ALA A 111 18.68 -9.53 -15.81
CA ALA A 111 18.81 -9.44 -14.36
C ALA A 111 17.46 -9.31 -13.63
N GLY A 112 16.34 -9.20 -14.35
CA GLY A 112 14.99 -9.10 -13.79
C GLY A 112 14.73 -7.78 -13.04
N VAL A 113 15.38 -6.68 -13.42
CA VAL A 113 15.22 -5.38 -12.76
C VAL A 113 13.78 -4.89 -12.91
N ASP A 114 13.14 -4.49 -11.82
CA ASP A 114 11.74 -4.03 -11.82
C ASP A 114 11.62 -2.58 -12.28
N ALA A 115 11.60 -2.41 -13.61
CA ALA A 115 11.44 -1.12 -14.26
C ALA A 115 10.12 -0.43 -13.97
N GLN A 116 9.03 -1.16 -13.77
CA GLN A 116 7.76 -0.52 -13.49
C GLN A 116 7.78 0.18 -12.13
N SER A 117 8.28 -0.52 -11.09
CA SER A 117 8.30 0.02 -9.73
C SER A 117 9.22 1.23 -9.61
N TYR A 118 10.44 1.19 -10.17
CA TYR A 118 11.31 2.37 -10.08
C TYR A 118 10.80 3.55 -10.93
N ILE A 119 10.12 3.31 -12.07
CA ILE A 119 9.49 4.39 -12.84
C ILE A 119 8.34 5.03 -12.04
N ALA A 120 7.54 4.22 -11.35
CA ALA A 120 6.50 4.73 -10.46
C ALA A 120 7.10 5.58 -9.32
N LEU A 121 8.19 5.13 -8.69
CA LEU A 121 8.89 5.88 -7.64
C LEU A 121 9.50 7.20 -8.17
N ILE A 122 10.09 7.20 -9.36
CA ILE A 122 10.60 8.42 -10.03
C ILE A 122 9.46 9.42 -10.26
N SER A 123 8.27 8.96 -10.68
CA SER A 123 7.10 9.85 -10.89
C SER A 123 6.60 10.54 -9.62
N MET A 124 7.05 10.07 -8.45
CA MET A 124 6.73 10.62 -7.14
C MET A 124 7.93 11.34 -6.48
N GLY A 125 9.05 11.51 -7.21
CA GLY A 125 10.27 12.12 -6.67
C GLY A 125 11.03 11.23 -5.66
N GLN A 126 10.67 9.95 -5.51
CA GLN A 126 11.30 9.04 -4.56
C GLN A 126 12.54 8.36 -5.16
N TYR A 127 13.59 9.14 -5.44
CA TYR A 127 14.79 8.66 -6.13
C TYR A 127 15.61 7.66 -5.31
N GLU A 128 15.73 7.83 -3.99
CA GLU A 128 16.43 6.87 -3.13
C GLU A 128 15.74 5.50 -3.12
N GLU A 129 14.40 5.48 -3.03
CA GLU A 129 13.64 4.23 -3.10
C GLU A 129 13.73 3.60 -4.49
N ALA A 130 13.65 4.41 -5.57
CA ALA A 130 13.83 3.93 -6.93
C ALA A 130 15.20 3.26 -7.12
N LEU A 131 16.24 3.84 -6.52
CA LEU A 131 17.59 3.28 -6.52
C LEU A 131 17.65 1.94 -5.78
N LYS A 132 17.01 1.81 -4.61
CA LYS A 132 16.94 0.54 -3.85
C LYS A 132 16.35 -0.57 -4.72
N VAL A 133 15.27 -0.28 -5.44
CA VAL A 133 14.64 -1.21 -6.39
C VAL A 133 15.60 -1.65 -7.50
N ILE A 134 16.36 -0.70 -8.07
CA ILE A 134 17.34 -1.01 -9.11
C ILE A 134 18.47 -1.88 -8.53
N LYS A 135 19.10 -1.43 -7.43
CA LYS A 135 20.23 -2.09 -6.77
C LYS A 135 19.87 -3.49 -6.25
N TYR A 136 18.60 -3.75 -5.93
CA TYR A 136 18.14 -5.07 -5.50
C TYR A 136 18.40 -6.17 -6.54
N ASN A 137 18.35 -5.86 -7.84
CA ASN A 137 18.61 -6.80 -8.94
C ASN A 137 19.91 -6.49 -9.71
N ASN A 138 20.37 -5.26 -9.67
CA ASN A 138 21.53 -4.79 -10.41
C ASN A 138 22.45 -3.97 -9.50
N PRO A 139 23.51 -4.56 -8.92
CA PRO A 139 24.47 -3.85 -8.07
C PRO A 139 25.40 -2.94 -8.88
N LEU A 140 25.30 -2.89 -10.21
CA LEU A 140 26.13 -2.01 -11.05
C LEU A 140 25.26 -1.00 -11.84
N PRO A 141 24.35 -0.23 -11.20
CA PRO A 141 23.43 0.64 -11.91
C PRO A 141 24.09 1.79 -12.67
N LEU A 142 25.20 2.36 -12.19
CA LEU A 142 25.95 3.44 -12.86
C LEU A 142 26.58 2.94 -14.15
N SER A 143 27.24 1.79 -14.10
CA SER A 143 27.85 1.19 -15.29
C SER A 143 26.78 0.75 -16.28
N ILE A 144 25.78 0.00 -15.82
CA ILE A 144 24.73 -0.52 -16.68
C ILE A 144 23.86 0.60 -17.25
N GLY A 145 23.67 1.73 -16.57
CA GLY A 145 22.97 2.90 -17.12
C GLY A 145 23.58 3.42 -18.42
N ARG A 146 24.88 3.21 -18.63
CA ARG A 146 25.65 3.68 -19.80
C ARG A 146 25.83 2.62 -20.89
N VAL A 147 25.86 1.34 -20.52
CA VAL A 147 26.20 0.25 -21.44
C VAL A 147 25.06 -0.76 -21.67
N CYS A 148 23.85 -0.44 -21.20
CA CYS A 148 22.67 -1.30 -21.32
C CYS A 148 22.31 -1.57 -22.78
N VAL A 149 21.88 -2.81 -23.05
CA VAL A 149 21.38 -3.26 -24.35
C VAL A 149 19.87 -3.00 -24.57
N ARG A 150 19.19 -2.49 -23.54
CA ARG A 150 17.79 -1.99 -23.59
C ARG A 150 16.74 -3.04 -23.98
N ASP A 151 16.93 -4.32 -23.64
CA ASP A 151 15.93 -5.40 -23.88
C ASP A 151 14.54 -5.07 -23.29
N CYS A 152 14.53 -4.34 -22.18
CA CYS A 152 13.30 -3.84 -21.56
C CYS A 152 12.53 -2.82 -22.43
N GLU A 153 13.23 -1.99 -23.20
CA GLU A 153 12.65 -1.00 -24.13
C GLU A 153 12.18 -1.68 -25.41
N ASN A 154 12.94 -2.65 -25.93
CA ASN A 154 12.55 -3.48 -27.09
C ASN A 154 11.23 -4.22 -26.83
N ALA A 155 11.06 -4.77 -25.63
CA ALA A 155 9.85 -5.47 -25.22
C ALA A 155 8.72 -4.52 -24.72
N CYS A 156 8.94 -3.21 -24.70
CA CYS A 156 7.98 -2.26 -24.15
C CYS A 156 6.70 -2.23 -24.97
N ARG A 157 5.54 -2.36 -24.32
CA ARG A 157 4.23 -2.31 -25.00
C ARG A 157 3.87 -0.95 -25.57
N ARG A 158 4.57 0.11 -25.14
CA ARG A 158 4.40 1.45 -25.71
C ARG A 158 4.78 1.49 -27.20
N ASN A 159 5.62 0.55 -27.68
CA ASN A 159 5.92 0.38 -29.11
C ASN A 159 4.68 0.06 -29.97
N TYR A 160 3.55 -0.39 -29.38
CA TYR A 160 2.27 -0.55 -30.09
C TYR A 160 1.45 0.75 -30.18
N VAL A 161 1.90 1.83 -29.54
CA VAL A 161 1.23 3.15 -29.51
C VAL A 161 2.08 4.17 -30.26
N ASP A 162 3.33 4.32 -29.82
CA ASP A 162 4.35 5.19 -30.39
C ASP A 162 5.76 4.57 -30.21
N GLU A 163 6.59 5.08 -29.30
CA GLU A 163 7.96 4.63 -29.03
C GLU A 163 8.08 4.11 -27.59
N SER A 164 9.06 3.25 -27.32
CA SER A 164 9.33 2.76 -25.97
C SER A 164 9.51 3.90 -24.95
N VAL A 165 9.14 3.63 -23.70
CA VAL A 165 9.55 4.47 -22.57
C VAL A 165 11.08 4.40 -22.43
N ALA A 166 11.73 5.52 -22.12
CA ALA A 166 13.19 5.63 -21.92
C ALA A 166 13.64 5.04 -20.56
N VAL A 167 13.37 3.75 -20.39
CA VAL A 167 13.63 2.94 -19.18
C VAL A 167 15.10 3.03 -18.75
N ASN A 168 16.05 2.98 -19.70
CA ASN A 168 17.47 3.05 -19.40
C ASN A 168 17.91 4.44 -18.95
N ALA A 169 17.41 5.49 -19.60
CA ALA A 169 17.75 6.87 -19.26
C ALA A 169 17.28 7.25 -17.85
N MET A 170 16.07 6.85 -17.47
CA MET A 170 15.57 7.02 -16.10
C MET A 170 16.37 6.22 -15.06
N LYS A 171 16.80 4.99 -15.39
CA LYS A 171 17.69 4.21 -14.53
C LYS A 171 19.03 4.92 -14.33
N ARG A 172 19.61 5.47 -15.40
CA ARG A 172 20.85 6.25 -15.35
C ARG A 172 20.69 7.52 -14.50
N PHE A 173 19.59 8.25 -14.66
CA PHE A 173 19.26 9.42 -13.86
C PHE A 173 19.30 9.13 -12.36
N VAL A 174 18.60 8.08 -11.92
CA VAL A 174 18.60 7.66 -10.51
C VAL A 174 19.98 7.16 -10.06
N ALA A 175 20.69 6.43 -10.91
CA ALA A 175 22.03 5.95 -10.57
C ALA A 175 23.02 7.12 -10.38
N ASP A 176 22.98 8.13 -11.24
CA ASP A 176 23.85 9.30 -11.13
C ASP A 176 23.50 10.19 -9.92
N PHE A 177 22.26 10.13 -9.42
CA PHE A 177 21.88 10.76 -8.15
C PHE A 177 22.61 10.11 -6.96
N ASP A 178 22.68 8.77 -6.91
CA ASP A 178 23.39 8.01 -5.87
C ASP A 178 24.91 8.28 -5.82
N ALA A 179 25.52 8.63 -6.96
CA ALA A 179 26.92 9.01 -6.99
C ALA A 179 27.22 10.24 -6.11
N LYS A 180 26.20 11.05 -5.79
CA LYS A 180 26.30 12.21 -4.90
C LYS A 180 25.95 11.88 -3.44
N ASP A 181 24.94 11.04 -3.21
CA ASP A 181 24.48 10.62 -1.87
C ASP A 181 24.28 9.09 -1.83
N LYS A 182 25.27 8.38 -1.29
CA LYS A 182 25.42 6.94 -1.47
C LYS A 182 24.51 6.15 -0.54
N TRP A 183 23.60 5.36 -1.13
CA TRP A 183 22.85 4.36 -0.38
C TRP A 183 23.59 3.01 -0.29
N ASN A 184 23.64 2.45 0.92
CA ASN A 184 24.23 1.14 1.23
C ASN A 184 23.18 0.12 1.71
N PRO A 185 23.24 -1.14 1.25
CA PRO A 185 22.42 -2.20 1.81
C PRO A 185 22.82 -2.48 3.27
N LYS A 186 21.84 -2.86 4.10
CA LYS A 186 22.12 -3.35 5.46
C LYS A 186 22.74 -4.75 5.38
N LEU A 187 23.93 -4.92 5.96
CA LEU A 187 24.61 -6.21 6.03
C LEU A 187 23.97 -7.10 7.11
N LYS A 188 23.78 -8.38 6.82
CA LYS A 188 23.37 -9.39 7.81
C LYS A 188 24.54 -9.76 8.74
N GLN A 189 24.22 -10.44 9.84
CA GLN A 189 25.22 -10.90 10.81
C GLN A 189 26.29 -11.78 10.12
N LYS A 190 27.57 -11.54 10.44
CA LYS A 190 28.70 -12.30 9.89
C LYS A 190 28.56 -13.79 10.22
N LYS A 191 28.68 -14.64 9.20
CA LYS A 191 28.60 -16.10 9.30
C LYS A 191 29.95 -16.78 9.50
N ASN A 192 31.06 -16.05 9.39
CA ASN A 192 32.44 -16.55 9.44
C ASN A 192 32.72 -17.69 8.43
N LYS A 193 32.07 -17.65 7.27
CA LYS A 193 32.26 -18.58 6.16
C LYS A 193 32.88 -17.84 4.97
N LYS A 194 33.96 -18.41 4.40
CA LYS A 194 34.75 -17.77 3.34
C LYS A 194 34.35 -18.29 1.96
N VAL A 195 34.24 -17.39 0.98
CA VAL A 195 34.00 -17.73 -0.44
C VAL A 195 35.03 -17.02 -1.32
N ALA A 196 35.64 -17.75 -2.24
CA ALA A 196 36.57 -17.19 -3.22
C ALA A 196 35.84 -16.89 -4.53
N VAL A 197 36.04 -15.70 -5.07
CA VAL A 197 35.51 -15.30 -6.38
C VAL A 197 36.68 -15.04 -7.32
N ILE A 198 36.74 -15.74 -8.44
CA ILE A 198 37.81 -15.63 -9.44
C ILE A 198 37.27 -14.81 -10.61
N GLY A 199 37.91 -13.67 -10.89
CA GLY A 199 37.46 -12.67 -11.85
C GLY A 199 36.71 -11.52 -11.18
N GLY A 200 37.19 -10.29 -11.36
CA GLY A 200 36.63 -9.05 -10.83
C GLY A 200 35.70 -8.33 -11.79
N GLY A 201 35.09 -9.04 -12.74
CA GLY A 201 34.13 -8.49 -13.70
C GLY A 201 32.70 -8.36 -13.15
N PRO A 202 31.70 -8.03 -14.00
CA PRO A 202 30.31 -7.83 -13.57
C PRO A 202 29.71 -9.02 -12.81
N ALA A 203 29.95 -10.26 -13.27
CA ALA A 203 29.47 -11.46 -12.61
C ALA A 203 30.12 -11.66 -11.23
N GLY A 204 31.45 -11.53 -11.15
CA GLY A 204 32.20 -11.68 -9.90
C GLY A 204 31.86 -10.61 -8.86
N LEU A 205 31.83 -9.34 -9.25
CA LEU A 205 31.40 -8.23 -8.39
C LEU A 205 29.97 -8.43 -7.87
N THR A 206 29.06 -8.88 -8.74
CA THR A 206 27.68 -9.17 -8.34
C THR A 206 27.59 -10.32 -7.36
N CYS A 207 28.32 -11.42 -7.61
CA CYS A 207 28.34 -12.56 -6.70
C CYS A 207 28.89 -12.15 -5.32
N ALA A 208 29.97 -11.38 -5.30
CA ALA A 208 30.57 -10.86 -4.08
C ALA A 208 29.60 -9.93 -3.32
N TYR A 209 28.91 -9.04 -4.01
CA TYR A 209 27.89 -8.15 -3.41
C TYR A 209 26.81 -8.94 -2.65
N TYR A 210 26.18 -9.94 -3.30
CA TYR A 210 25.10 -10.71 -2.65
C TYR A 210 25.59 -11.61 -1.52
N LEU A 211 26.79 -12.19 -1.64
CA LEU A 211 27.36 -13.01 -0.55
C LEU A 211 27.73 -12.15 0.66
N THR A 212 28.36 -11.00 0.46
CA THR A 212 28.76 -10.11 1.55
C THR A 212 27.56 -9.51 2.28
N THR A 213 26.52 -9.10 1.55
CA THR A 213 25.25 -8.60 2.16
C THR A 213 24.57 -9.67 3.02
N GLU A 214 24.77 -10.95 2.73
CA GLU A 214 24.26 -12.10 3.47
C GLU A 214 25.21 -12.59 4.60
N GLY A 215 26.29 -11.85 4.87
CA GLY A 215 27.21 -12.05 5.99
C GLY A 215 28.38 -13.00 5.71
N TYR A 216 28.64 -13.38 4.46
CA TYR A 216 29.80 -14.20 4.08
C TYR A 216 31.05 -13.32 3.89
N SER A 217 32.22 -13.88 4.16
CA SER A 217 33.51 -13.22 3.88
C SER A 217 33.97 -13.57 2.47
N VAL A 218 34.07 -12.58 1.60
CA VAL A 218 34.38 -12.80 0.18
C VAL A 218 35.72 -12.19 -0.20
N THR A 219 36.54 -12.94 -0.92
CA THR A 219 37.77 -12.46 -1.52
C THR A 219 37.71 -12.64 -3.04
N ILE A 220 37.87 -11.54 -3.78
CA ILE A 220 37.98 -11.54 -5.24
C ILE A 220 39.45 -11.68 -5.64
N PHE A 221 39.75 -12.59 -6.55
CA PHE A 221 41.06 -12.80 -7.17
C PHE A 221 40.99 -12.34 -8.63
N GLU A 222 41.82 -11.37 -9.01
CA GLU A 222 41.80 -10.72 -10.33
C GLU A 222 43.21 -10.74 -10.94
N LYS A 223 43.30 -11.17 -12.21
CA LYS A 223 44.54 -11.22 -12.98
C LYS A 223 45.05 -9.83 -13.34
N LEU A 224 44.15 -8.90 -13.64
CA LEU A 224 44.49 -7.56 -14.10
C LEU A 224 44.72 -6.57 -12.94
N PRO A 225 45.36 -5.41 -13.18
CA PRO A 225 45.72 -4.48 -12.10
C PRO A 225 44.52 -3.87 -11.34
N LYS A 226 43.36 -3.76 -11.97
CA LYS A 226 42.12 -3.18 -11.39
C LYS A 226 40.91 -4.06 -11.70
N LEU A 227 39.94 -4.07 -10.78
CA LEU A 227 38.65 -4.74 -10.96
C LEU A 227 37.79 -4.05 -12.04
N GLY A 228 36.74 -4.72 -12.50
CA GLY A 228 35.79 -4.23 -13.49
C GLY A 228 35.74 -5.09 -14.76
N GLY A 229 36.72 -5.97 -14.96
CA GLY A 229 36.78 -6.90 -16.10
C GLY A 229 36.52 -6.19 -17.44
N MET A 230 35.65 -6.74 -18.26
CA MET A 230 35.31 -6.16 -19.57
C MET A 230 34.67 -4.76 -19.51
N LEU A 231 34.02 -4.35 -18.40
CA LEU A 231 33.54 -2.96 -18.25
C LEU A 231 34.70 -1.96 -18.20
N ARG A 232 35.82 -2.36 -17.60
CA ARG A 232 37.03 -1.53 -17.56
C ARG A 232 37.81 -1.63 -18.85
N TYR A 233 38.13 -2.85 -19.26
CA TYR A 233 39.16 -3.09 -20.28
C TYR A 233 38.61 -3.25 -21.70
N GLY A 234 37.28 -3.31 -21.87
CA GLY A 234 36.64 -3.50 -23.17
C GLY A 234 35.69 -2.39 -23.59
N ILE A 235 35.38 -1.42 -22.72
CA ILE A 235 34.46 -0.31 -23.01
C ILE A 235 35.24 1.03 -22.92
N PRO A 236 35.18 1.91 -23.94
CA PRO A 236 35.93 3.18 -23.92
C PRO A 236 35.49 4.19 -22.84
N GLU A 237 36.40 5.11 -22.50
CA GLU A 237 36.19 6.19 -21.51
C GLU A 237 35.00 7.10 -21.86
N TYR A 238 34.81 7.46 -23.14
CA TYR A 238 33.73 8.34 -23.60
C TYR A 238 32.33 7.75 -23.41
N ARG A 239 32.24 6.43 -23.17
CA ARG A 239 31.00 5.67 -23.01
C ARG A 239 30.80 5.25 -21.56
N LEU A 240 31.84 4.72 -20.92
CA LEU A 240 31.85 4.39 -19.50
C LEU A 240 33.09 5.00 -18.83
N PRO A 241 32.96 6.21 -18.26
CA PRO A 241 34.05 6.87 -17.54
C PRO A 241 34.57 6.00 -16.39
N LYS A 242 35.90 5.88 -16.29
CA LYS A 242 36.51 4.93 -15.33
C LYS A 242 36.46 5.45 -13.91
N ASN A 243 36.37 6.75 -13.70
CA ASN A 243 36.11 7.33 -12.38
C ASN A 243 34.72 6.91 -11.84
N ILE A 244 33.70 6.81 -12.70
CA ILE A 244 32.35 6.34 -12.35
C ILE A 244 32.38 4.83 -12.06
N LEU A 245 33.10 4.05 -12.87
CA LEU A 245 33.28 2.62 -12.59
C LEU A 245 34.07 2.39 -11.28
N ASP A 246 35.10 3.20 -11.03
CA ASP A 246 35.91 3.13 -9.80
C ASP A 246 35.06 3.44 -8.57
N SER A 247 34.16 4.44 -8.63
CA SER A 247 33.28 4.79 -7.51
C SER A 247 32.24 3.71 -7.22
N GLU A 248 31.73 3.04 -8.26
CA GLU A 248 30.79 1.92 -8.13
C GLU A 248 31.46 0.65 -7.60
N ILE A 249 32.69 0.37 -8.01
CA ILE A 249 33.47 -0.75 -7.48
C ILE A 249 33.89 -0.48 -6.04
N SER A 250 34.35 0.73 -5.72
CA SER A 250 34.75 1.08 -4.35
C SER A 250 33.62 0.82 -3.38
N TRP A 251 32.40 1.17 -3.78
CA TRP A 251 31.19 0.93 -3.01
C TRP A 251 30.99 -0.55 -2.65
N ILE A 252 31.19 -1.48 -3.59
CA ILE A 252 31.10 -2.92 -3.32
C ILE A 252 32.21 -3.37 -2.37
N LEU A 253 33.43 -2.84 -2.52
CA LEU A 253 34.55 -3.14 -1.64
C LEU A 253 34.32 -2.61 -0.21
N ASP A 254 33.71 -1.42 -0.08
CA ASP A 254 33.39 -0.77 1.20
C ASP A 254 32.38 -1.59 2.04
N LEU A 255 31.64 -2.53 1.43
CA LEU A 255 30.79 -3.50 2.15
C LEU A 255 31.61 -4.58 2.89
N GLY A 256 32.92 -4.64 2.67
CA GLY A 256 33.83 -5.62 3.28
C GLY A 256 34.28 -6.75 2.35
N VAL A 257 34.20 -6.54 1.02
CA VAL A 257 34.78 -7.46 0.03
C VAL A 257 36.28 -7.22 -0.08
N GLU A 258 37.08 -8.27 0.09
CA GLU A 258 38.52 -8.20 -0.14
C GLU A 258 38.83 -8.42 -1.63
N ALA A 259 39.85 -7.74 -2.15
CA ALA A 259 40.31 -7.92 -3.52
C ALA A 259 41.82 -8.11 -3.59
N LYS A 260 42.25 -9.13 -4.33
CA LYS A 260 43.66 -9.40 -4.66
C LYS A 260 43.80 -9.31 -6.18
N THR A 261 44.48 -8.27 -6.64
CA THR A 261 44.75 -8.03 -8.07
C THR A 261 46.14 -8.52 -8.44
N ASN A 262 46.42 -8.65 -9.74
CA ASN A 262 47.66 -9.21 -10.29
C ASN A 262 47.94 -10.65 -9.81
N VAL A 263 46.89 -11.46 -9.66
CA VAL A 263 46.99 -12.88 -9.32
C VAL A 263 46.16 -13.72 -10.29
N GLU A 264 46.74 -14.78 -10.82
CA GLU A 264 46.17 -15.57 -11.92
C GLU A 264 45.91 -17.03 -11.51
N LEU A 265 44.67 -17.49 -11.75
CA LEU A 265 44.29 -18.90 -11.60
C LEU A 265 45.08 -19.77 -12.58
N GLY A 266 45.68 -20.85 -12.08
CA GLY A 266 46.54 -21.76 -12.86
C GLY A 266 48.01 -21.36 -12.92
N THR A 267 48.35 -20.15 -12.47
CA THR A 267 49.74 -19.68 -12.34
C THR A 267 50.12 -19.48 -10.87
N ASP A 268 49.36 -18.68 -10.13
CA ASP A 268 49.67 -18.30 -8.74
C ASP A 268 48.95 -19.18 -7.71
N PHE A 269 47.80 -19.75 -8.09
CA PHE A 269 47.00 -20.65 -7.25
C PHE A 269 46.12 -21.57 -8.10
N SER A 270 45.71 -22.72 -7.53
CA SER A 270 44.69 -23.62 -8.08
C SER A 270 43.37 -23.55 -7.29
N ILE A 271 42.30 -24.16 -7.82
CA ILE A 271 41.02 -24.27 -7.09
C ILE A 271 41.21 -25.08 -5.80
N LYS A 272 42.01 -26.15 -5.89
CA LYS A 272 42.35 -27.00 -4.75
C LYS A 272 43.08 -26.24 -3.63
N ASP A 273 43.97 -25.30 -3.99
CA ASP A 273 44.68 -24.47 -3.01
C ASP A 273 43.72 -23.56 -2.24
N LEU A 274 42.73 -22.98 -2.93
CA LEU A 274 41.70 -22.15 -2.30
C LEU A 274 40.84 -22.98 -1.33
N LEU A 275 40.33 -24.13 -1.75
CA LEU A 275 39.55 -25.01 -0.88
C LEU A 275 40.37 -25.44 0.36
N SER A 276 41.64 -25.79 0.16
CA SER A 276 42.56 -26.18 1.24
C SER A 276 42.91 -25.02 2.19
N SER A 277 42.82 -23.77 1.70
CA SER A 277 43.04 -22.55 2.48
C SER A 277 41.82 -22.11 3.32
N GLY A 278 40.78 -22.94 3.38
CA GLY A 278 39.59 -22.72 4.21
C GLY A 278 38.47 -21.91 3.53
N TYR A 279 38.47 -21.80 2.20
CA TYR A 279 37.32 -21.33 1.45
C TYR A 279 36.31 -22.47 1.28
N GLU A 280 35.04 -22.23 1.64
CA GLU A 280 33.98 -23.24 1.61
C GLU A 280 33.39 -23.45 0.22
N SER A 281 33.61 -22.48 -0.67
CA SER A 281 33.12 -22.50 -2.05
C SER A 281 33.93 -21.55 -2.94
N VAL A 282 33.97 -21.83 -4.24
CA VAL A 282 34.67 -21.04 -5.26
C VAL A 282 33.69 -20.68 -6.38
N PHE A 283 33.71 -19.42 -6.83
CA PHE A 283 32.98 -18.96 -8.01
C PHE A 283 33.94 -18.49 -9.11
N ILE A 284 33.82 -19.05 -10.31
CA ILE A 284 34.67 -18.76 -11.47
C ILE A 284 33.92 -17.87 -12.45
N SER A 285 34.44 -16.68 -12.71
CA SER A 285 33.79 -15.67 -13.56
C SER A 285 34.77 -14.93 -14.47
N VAL A 286 35.74 -15.66 -15.01
CA VAL A 286 36.73 -15.12 -15.95
C VAL A 286 36.05 -14.65 -17.24
N GLY A 287 36.33 -13.43 -17.67
CA GLY A 287 35.72 -12.84 -18.87
C GLY A 287 36.31 -13.36 -20.19
N ALA A 288 35.65 -13.06 -21.31
CA ALA A 288 36.15 -13.39 -22.64
C ALA A 288 37.23 -12.40 -23.14
N HIS A 289 38.40 -12.40 -22.47
CA HIS A 289 39.47 -11.43 -22.72
C HIS A 289 40.34 -11.72 -23.97
N LYS A 290 40.14 -12.85 -24.67
CA LYS A 290 40.95 -13.25 -25.82
C LYS A 290 40.30 -12.83 -27.13
N ALA A 291 41.00 -12.09 -27.98
CA ALA A 291 40.49 -11.73 -29.30
C ALA A 291 40.57 -12.91 -30.29
N SER A 292 39.57 -13.02 -31.17
CA SER A 292 39.56 -13.98 -32.28
C SER A 292 40.50 -13.55 -33.42
N LYS A 293 41.11 -14.50 -34.12
CA LYS A 293 42.03 -14.25 -35.24
C LYS A 293 41.25 -14.15 -36.57
N LEU A 294 41.63 -13.24 -37.48
CA LEU A 294 41.05 -13.19 -38.84
C LEU A 294 41.34 -14.48 -39.62
N GLY A 295 42.49 -15.10 -39.35
CA GLY A 295 42.91 -16.31 -40.06
C GLY A 295 43.49 -16.03 -41.45
N LEU A 296 43.91 -14.78 -41.69
CA LEU A 296 44.62 -14.40 -42.90
C LEU A 296 46.12 -14.73 -42.76
N GLU A 297 46.74 -15.16 -43.86
CA GLU A 297 48.15 -15.49 -43.87
C GLU A 297 49.01 -14.24 -43.57
N GLY A 298 49.95 -14.36 -42.63
CA GLY A 298 50.85 -13.26 -42.25
C GLY A 298 50.33 -12.29 -41.17
N GLU A 299 49.08 -12.45 -40.67
CA GLU A 299 48.43 -11.54 -39.70
C GLU A 299 49.29 -11.23 -38.45
N GLU A 300 50.12 -12.16 -37.97
CA GLU A 300 50.95 -11.98 -36.76
C GLU A 300 52.33 -11.37 -37.03
N LYS A 301 52.74 -11.24 -38.30
CA LYS A 301 54.10 -10.79 -38.69
C LYS A 301 54.14 -9.36 -39.24
N ILE A 302 52.99 -8.80 -39.59
CA ILE A 302 52.87 -7.49 -40.25
C ILE A 302 52.63 -6.39 -39.21
N LYS A 303 53.39 -5.31 -39.28
CA LYS A 303 53.18 -4.13 -38.43
C LYS A 303 51.96 -3.32 -38.92
N GLY A 304 51.20 -2.75 -37.98
CA GLY A 304 49.97 -2.00 -38.26
C GLY A 304 48.68 -2.80 -38.08
N ILE A 305 48.77 -4.07 -37.68
CA ILE A 305 47.60 -4.91 -37.39
C ILE A 305 47.40 -5.00 -35.88
N TYR A 306 46.21 -4.61 -35.42
CA TYR A 306 45.77 -4.71 -34.05
C TYR A 306 44.58 -5.65 -33.93
N ARG A 307 44.41 -6.24 -32.75
CA ARG A 307 43.20 -6.95 -32.37
C ARG A 307 42.31 -6.01 -31.56
N GLY A 308 41.01 -6.01 -31.81
CA GLY A 308 40.09 -4.99 -31.29
C GLY A 308 40.08 -4.89 -29.76
N ILE A 309 40.03 -6.02 -29.04
CA ILE A 309 40.07 -6.01 -27.57
C ILE A 309 41.42 -5.54 -27.06
N ASP A 310 42.51 -5.98 -27.69
CA ASP A 310 43.86 -5.62 -27.27
C ASP A 310 44.11 -4.12 -27.51
N PHE A 311 43.68 -3.59 -28.66
CA PHE A 311 43.69 -2.16 -28.97
C PHE A 311 42.92 -1.33 -27.93
N LEU A 312 41.67 -1.70 -27.65
CA LEU A 312 40.86 -1.00 -26.64
C LEU A 312 41.51 -1.10 -25.25
N ARG A 313 42.05 -2.26 -24.88
CA ARG A 313 42.74 -2.47 -23.62
C ARG A 313 43.97 -1.58 -23.48
N GLU A 314 44.82 -1.50 -24.50
CA GLU A 314 46.01 -0.64 -24.50
C GLU A 314 45.62 0.83 -24.31
N VAL A 315 44.61 1.31 -25.05
CA VAL A 315 44.07 2.67 -24.87
C VAL A 315 43.59 2.88 -23.43
N MET A 316 42.88 1.91 -22.84
CA MET A 316 42.40 1.99 -21.45
C MET A 316 43.53 1.89 -20.40
N LEU A 317 44.68 1.33 -20.75
CA LEU A 317 45.88 1.30 -19.92
C LEU A 317 46.74 2.57 -20.07
N ASN A 318 46.22 3.60 -20.76
CA ASN A 318 46.91 4.83 -21.14
C ASN A 318 48.09 4.65 -22.11
N ASN A 319 48.15 3.52 -22.80
CA ASN A 319 49.07 3.27 -23.91
C ASN A 319 48.39 3.64 -25.22
N VAL A 320 47.99 4.91 -25.36
CA VAL A 320 47.21 5.39 -26.51
C VAL A 320 48.11 5.41 -27.76
N PRO A 321 47.80 4.64 -28.81
CA PRO A 321 48.56 4.69 -30.06
C PRO A 321 48.19 5.95 -30.85
N GLU A 322 49.18 6.63 -31.43
CA GLU A 322 48.96 7.70 -32.41
C GLU A 322 48.66 7.06 -33.78
N LEU A 323 47.43 7.20 -34.25
CA LEU A 323 46.99 6.63 -35.53
C LEU A 323 46.97 7.72 -36.60
N ASN A 324 48.01 7.79 -37.43
CA ASN A 324 48.08 8.73 -38.56
C ASN A 324 47.69 8.02 -39.88
N GLY A 325 46.69 8.52 -40.60
CA GLY A 325 46.23 7.96 -41.88
C GLY A 325 44.90 7.18 -41.79
N THR A 326 44.74 6.14 -42.63
CA THR A 326 43.49 5.39 -42.76
C THR A 326 43.48 4.11 -41.90
N VAL A 327 42.47 3.98 -41.03
CA VAL A 327 42.25 2.82 -40.17
C VAL A 327 41.06 2.01 -40.68
N VAL A 328 41.25 0.72 -40.91
CA VAL A 328 40.18 -0.22 -41.26
C VAL A 328 39.85 -1.14 -40.09
N ILE A 329 38.59 -1.24 -39.72
CA ILE A 329 38.08 -2.14 -38.69
C ILE A 329 37.29 -3.25 -39.36
N VAL A 330 37.63 -4.52 -39.08
CA VAL A 330 36.88 -5.67 -39.60
C VAL A 330 35.97 -6.20 -38.50
N GLY A 331 34.67 -6.06 -38.67
CA GLY A 331 33.68 -6.49 -37.69
C GLY A 331 32.38 -5.70 -37.75
N GLY A 332 31.37 -6.11 -36.99
CA GLY A 332 30.08 -5.40 -36.92
C GLY A 332 29.40 -5.42 -35.56
N GLY A 333 30.11 -5.89 -34.51
CA GLY A 333 29.60 -5.88 -33.12
C GLY A 333 29.99 -4.61 -32.37
N ASN A 334 29.52 -4.47 -31.12
CA ASN A 334 29.80 -3.28 -30.30
C ASN A 334 31.30 -3.01 -30.15
N THR A 335 32.15 -4.05 -29.97
CA THR A 335 33.61 -3.89 -29.93
C THR A 335 34.18 -3.27 -31.21
N ALA A 336 33.60 -3.55 -32.37
CA ALA A 336 34.05 -2.97 -33.63
C ALA A 336 33.70 -1.48 -33.70
N LEU A 337 32.51 -1.08 -33.25
CA LEU A 337 32.11 0.33 -33.18
C LEU A 337 32.92 1.10 -32.13
N ASP A 338 33.11 0.52 -30.95
CA ASP A 338 33.94 1.10 -29.90
C ASP A 338 35.38 1.29 -30.40
N ALA A 339 35.96 0.30 -31.09
CA ALA A 339 37.29 0.43 -31.69
C ALA A 339 37.35 1.50 -32.79
N ALA A 340 36.33 1.59 -33.66
CA ALA A 340 36.27 2.58 -34.72
C ALA A 340 36.19 4.01 -34.16
N ARG A 341 35.28 4.24 -33.21
CA ARG A 341 35.08 5.54 -32.56
C ARG A 341 36.27 5.94 -31.68
N THR A 342 36.94 4.96 -31.05
CA THR A 342 38.23 5.20 -30.38
C THR A 342 39.33 5.55 -31.38
N ALA A 343 39.40 4.89 -32.54
CA ALA A 343 40.41 5.21 -33.56
C ALA A 343 40.28 6.65 -34.09
N VAL A 344 39.05 7.15 -34.27
CA VAL A 344 38.79 8.57 -34.59
C VAL A 344 39.45 9.49 -33.54
N ARG A 345 39.24 9.20 -32.25
CA ARG A 345 39.80 9.97 -31.13
C ARG A 345 41.31 9.81 -30.94
N CYS A 346 41.90 8.76 -31.50
CA CYS A 346 43.34 8.52 -31.53
C CYS A 346 44.05 9.24 -32.69
N GLY A 347 43.34 10.05 -33.47
CA GLY A 347 43.92 10.92 -34.52
C GLY A 347 43.79 10.39 -35.95
N ALA A 348 43.07 9.30 -36.18
CA ALA A 348 42.91 8.73 -37.52
C ALA A 348 42.22 9.73 -38.48
N GLU A 349 42.79 9.93 -39.68
CA GLU A 349 42.24 10.85 -40.69
C GLU A 349 40.97 10.28 -41.33
N LYS A 350 40.94 8.96 -41.53
CA LYS A 350 39.78 8.23 -42.07
C LYS A 350 39.63 6.91 -41.35
N VAL A 351 38.40 6.59 -40.97
CA VAL A 351 38.07 5.32 -40.30
C VAL A 351 37.00 4.60 -41.10
N LYS A 352 37.27 3.34 -41.47
CA LYS A 352 36.37 2.51 -42.28
C LYS A 352 36.03 1.21 -41.56
N ILE A 353 34.75 0.84 -41.51
CA ILE A 353 34.31 -0.47 -41.04
C ILE A 353 34.03 -1.38 -42.22
N VAL A 354 34.69 -2.53 -42.27
CA VAL A 354 34.43 -3.61 -43.22
C VAL A 354 33.55 -4.66 -42.56
N TYR A 355 32.35 -4.85 -43.10
CA TYR A 355 31.40 -5.82 -42.59
C TYR A 355 30.78 -6.68 -43.70
N ARG A 356 30.82 -8.00 -43.52
CA ARG A 356 30.38 -8.99 -44.51
C ARG A 356 28.86 -9.07 -44.74
N ARG A 357 28.05 -8.27 -44.04
CA ARG A 357 26.58 -8.19 -44.23
C ARG A 357 26.14 -6.72 -44.32
N SER A 358 24.83 -6.47 -44.41
CA SER A 358 24.29 -5.11 -44.39
C SER A 358 24.21 -4.55 -42.95
N ILE A 359 23.93 -3.25 -42.83
CA ILE A 359 23.69 -2.58 -41.54
C ILE A 359 22.58 -3.27 -40.74
N LYS A 360 21.52 -3.75 -41.43
CA LYS A 360 20.36 -4.40 -40.79
C LYS A 360 20.74 -5.66 -40.02
N GLU A 361 21.80 -6.37 -40.44
CA GLU A 361 22.30 -7.57 -39.78
C GLU A 361 23.53 -7.31 -38.88
N MET A 362 23.91 -6.05 -38.64
CA MET A 362 25.01 -5.73 -37.72
C MET A 362 24.60 -6.09 -36.28
N PRO A 363 25.44 -6.84 -35.53
CA PRO A 363 25.17 -7.16 -34.13
C PRO A 363 25.21 -5.97 -33.17
N ALA A 364 25.83 -4.86 -33.56
CA ALA A 364 25.94 -3.67 -32.72
C ALA A 364 24.60 -2.95 -32.55
N HIS A 365 24.48 -2.18 -31.46
CA HIS A 365 23.28 -1.37 -31.22
C HIS A 365 23.11 -0.28 -32.27
N HIS A 366 21.87 -0.01 -32.68
CA HIS A 366 21.58 0.92 -33.76
C HIS A 366 22.05 2.34 -33.42
N GLU A 367 21.88 2.77 -32.18
CA GLU A 367 22.34 4.08 -31.70
C GLU A 367 23.85 4.23 -31.80
N GLU A 368 24.61 3.16 -31.58
CA GLU A 368 26.07 3.17 -31.71
C GLU A 368 26.49 3.25 -33.20
N ILE A 369 25.72 2.62 -34.10
CA ILE A 369 25.95 2.70 -35.55
C ILE A 369 25.72 4.14 -36.01
N GLU A 370 24.59 4.75 -35.61
CA GLU A 370 24.29 6.15 -35.94
C GLU A 370 25.33 7.11 -35.35
N ALA A 371 25.78 6.89 -34.11
CA ALA A 371 26.82 7.70 -33.48
C ALA A 371 28.15 7.61 -34.23
N ALA A 372 28.56 6.39 -34.64
CA ALA A 372 29.77 6.20 -35.44
C ALA A 372 29.67 6.90 -36.81
N GLN A 373 28.51 6.83 -37.48
CA GLN A 373 28.27 7.53 -38.74
C GLN A 373 28.35 9.06 -38.58
N LYS A 374 27.75 9.62 -37.52
CA LYS A 374 27.83 11.06 -37.20
C LYS A 374 29.26 11.50 -36.91
N GLU A 375 30.09 10.62 -36.33
CA GLU A 375 31.52 10.86 -36.06
C GLU A 375 32.42 10.65 -37.30
N GLY A 376 31.84 10.38 -38.48
CA GLY A 376 32.58 10.29 -39.75
C GLY A 376 33.13 8.90 -40.11
N VAL A 377 32.68 7.84 -39.42
CA VAL A 377 33.08 6.46 -39.76
C VAL A 377 32.36 5.99 -41.03
N GLU A 378 33.14 5.57 -42.04
CA GLU A 378 32.61 5.03 -43.30
C GLU A 378 32.32 3.53 -43.17
N PHE A 379 31.19 3.05 -43.71
CA PHE A 379 30.80 1.65 -43.64
C PHE A 379 30.90 0.97 -45.02
N LEU A 380 31.87 0.07 -45.16
CA LEU A 380 32.01 -0.86 -46.29
C LEU A 380 31.25 -2.15 -45.96
N ILE A 381 29.95 -2.11 -46.20
CA ILE A 381 29.05 -3.26 -46.03
C ILE A 381 29.19 -4.27 -47.17
N LEU A 382 28.64 -5.47 -46.98
CA LEU A 382 28.72 -6.55 -47.96
C LEU A 382 30.15 -6.79 -48.46
N THR A 383 31.13 -6.61 -47.58
CA THR A 383 32.55 -6.68 -47.92
C THR A 383 33.26 -7.59 -46.93
N ASN A 384 34.08 -8.52 -47.41
CA ASN A 384 34.85 -9.44 -46.57
C ASN A 384 36.34 -9.40 -46.95
N PRO A 385 37.28 -9.33 -45.99
CA PRO A 385 38.71 -9.42 -46.29
C PRO A 385 39.08 -10.79 -46.87
N LYS A 386 39.96 -10.80 -47.88
CA LYS A 386 40.51 -11.98 -48.56
C LYS A 386 41.99 -12.21 -48.24
N SER A 387 42.81 -11.16 -48.34
CA SER A 387 44.26 -11.22 -48.13
C SER A 387 44.83 -9.88 -47.64
N LEU A 388 46.05 -9.89 -47.10
CA LEU A 388 46.73 -8.70 -46.56
C LEU A 388 47.73 -8.16 -47.60
N VAL A 389 47.74 -6.85 -47.81
CA VAL A 389 48.72 -6.17 -48.69
C VAL A 389 49.74 -5.45 -47.81
N ALA A 390 50.99 -5.91 -47.85
CA ALA A 390 52.08 -5.35 -47.06
C ALA A 390 53.33 -5.11 -47.91
N GLU A 391 54.05 -4.05 -47.58
CA GLU A 391 55.33 -3.65 -48.16
C GLU A 391 56.36 -3.56 -47.02
N ASP A 392 57.52 -4.23 -47.17
CA ASP A 392 58.57 -4.30 -46.13
C ASP A 392 58.09 -4.70 -44.72
N GLY A 393 57.05 -5.55 -44.66
CA GLY A 393 56.45 -6.02 -43.40
C GLY A 393 55.55 -5.00 -42.71
N VAL A 394 55.17 -3.91 -43.39
CA VAL A 394 54.22 -2.90 -42.92
C VAL A 394 52.95 -2.96 -43.76
N LEU A 395 51.79 -2.87 -43.12
CA LEU A 395 50.50 -2.87 -43.81
C LEU A 395 50.35 -1.67 -44.75
N LYS A 396 49.84 -1.89 -45.97
CA LYS A 396 49.48 -0.85 -46.95
C LYS A 396 48.03 -0.94 -47.43
N GLY A 397 47.38 -2.08 -47.20
CA GLY A 397 45.97 -2.26 -47.52
C GLY A 397 45.49 -3.66 -47.22
N ILE A 398 44.20 -3.87 -47.44
CA ILE A 398 43.57 -5.20 -47.40
C ILE A 398 42.87 -5.46 -48.73
N GLU A 399 43.10 -6.63 -49.32
CA GLU A 399 42.32 -7.09 -50.46
C GLU A 399 40.99 -7.65 -49.94
N CYS A 400 39.90 -7.09 -50.43
CA CYS A 400 38.54 -7.44 -50.05
C CYS A 400 37.79 -8.04 -51.23
N LEU A 401 36.72 -8.79 -50.93
CA LEU A 401 35.76 -9.28 -51.91
C LEU A 401 34.35 -8.78 -51.57
N GLN A 402 33.52 -8.60 -52.59
CA GLN A 402 32.10 -8.29 -52.41
C GLN A 402 31.33 -9.56 -51.98
N MET A 403 30.29 -9.35 -51.17
CA MET A 403 29.44 -10.37 -50.59
C MET A 403 27.99 -10.19 -51.04
N GLY A 404 27.33 -11.28 -51.41
CA GLY A 404 25.87 -11.37 -51.48
C GLY A 404 25.29 -11.86 -50.15
N LEU A 405 23.97 -11.69 -49.98
CA LEU A 405 23.22 -12.31 -48.88
C LEU A 405 22.29 -13.38 -49.44
N GLU A 406 22.43 -14.60 -48.94
CA GLU A 406 21.50 -15.69 -49.18
C GLU A 406 20.53 -15.75 -47.98
N GLU A 407 19.22 -15.80 -48.24
CA GLU A 407 18.22 -15.90 -47.17
C GLU A 407 18.42 -17.18 -46.35
N GLY A 408 18.41 -17.02 -45.02
CA GLY A 408 18.44 -18.14 -44.07
C GLY A 408 17.04 -18.69 -43.80
N LYS A 409 16.97 -19.68 -42.90
CA LYS A 409 15.68 -20.12 -42.35
C LYS A 409 15.02 -18.98 -41.56
N PRO A 410 13.68 -18.98 -41.38
CA PRO A 410 13.01 -18.01 -40.53
C PRO A 410 13.68 -17.92 -39.13
N GLY A 411 14.17 -16.74 -38.77
CA GLY A 411 14.87 -16.49 -37.51
C GLY A 411 16.40 -16.61 -37.56
N GLU A 412 16.97 -17.13 -38.66
CA GLU A 412 18.42 -17.14 -38.87
C GLU A 412 18.88 -15.88 -39.62
N ARG A 413 20.06 -15.37 -39.27
CA ARG A 413 20.67 -14.25 -39.99
C ARG A 413 21.02 -14.71 -41.42
N PRO A 414 20.74 -13.90 -42.46
CA PRO A 414 21.17 -14.18 -43.83
C PRO A 414 22.65 -14.57 -43.91
N LYS A 415 22.93 -15.56 -44.74
CA LYS A 415 24.28 -16.11 -44.90
C LYS A 415 25.05 -15.25 -45.90
N PRO A 416 26.21 -14.70 -45.54
CA PRO A 416 27.03 -13.95 -46.47
C PRO A 416 27.74 -14.93 -47.41
N VAL A 417 27.60 -14.71 -48.71
CA VAL A 417 28.19 -15.55 -49.77
C VAL A 417 29.14 -14.73 -50.64
N PRO A 418 30.35 -15.22 -50.97
CA PRO A 418 31.30 -14.46 -51.76
C PRO A 418 30.81 -14.29 -53.21
N ILE A 419 31.05 -13.12 -53.80
CA ILE A 419 30.85 -12.88 -55.24
C ILE A 419 32.21 -13.08 -55.95
N PRO A 420 32.43 -14.17 -56.69
CA PRO A 420 33.73 -14.42 -57.34
C PRO A 420 34.07 -13.33 -58.38
N GLY A 421 35.35 -12.93 -58.48
CA GLY A 421 35.82 -11.93 -59.46
C GLY A 421 35.54 -10.48 -59.07
N SER A 422 35.13 -10.23 -57.83
CA SER A 422 34.80 -8.90 -57.28
C SER A 422 35.89 -8.34 -56.36
N GLU A 423 37.11 -8.86 -56.47
CA GLU A 423 38.23 -8.45 -55.61
C GLU A 423 38.67 -7.00 -55.85
N PHE A 424 38.92 -6.26 -54.76
CA PHE A 424 39.42 -4.90 -54.78
C PHE A 424 40.26 -4.60 -53.54
N VAL A 425 41.19 -3.64 -53.63
CA VAL A 425 42.06 -3.26 -52.51
C VAL A 425 41.48 -2.05 -51.79
N VAL A 426 41.39 -2.15 -50.46
CA VAL A 426 41.13 -1.01 -49.58
C VAL A 426 42.46 -0.59 -48.97
N GLU A 427 43.00 0.55 -49.40
CA GLU A 427 44.22 1.13 -48.84
C GLU A 427 44.02 1.52 -47.38
N CYS A 428 44.94 1.10 -46.52
CA CYS A 428 44.93 1.41 -45.09
C CYS A 428 46.32 1.24 -44.45
N ASP A 429 46.61 2.11 -43.49
CA ASP A 429 47.83 2.08 -42.69
C ASP A 429 47.68 1.16 -41.48
N TYR A 430 46.45 1.01 -40.99
CA TYR A 430 46.12 0.19 -39.83
C TYR A 430 44.91 -0.70 -40.07
N LEU A 431 44.98 -1.91 -39.51
CA LEU A 431 43.87 -2.88 -39.49
C LEU A 431 43.54 -3.26 -38.05
N ILE A 432 42.28 -3.12 -37.65
CA ILE A 432 41.79 -3.58 -36.35
C ILE A 432 40.81 -4.75 -36.55
N SER A 433 41.22 -5.95 -36.14
CA SER A 433 40.36 -7.13 -36.19
C SER A 433 39.41 -7.19 -34.99
N ALA A 434 38.11 -7.02 -35.22
CA ALA A 434 37.07 -7.03 -34.18
C ALA A 434 35.95 -8.04 -34.51
N ILE A 435 36.34 -9.27 -34.89
CA ILE A 435 35.41 -10.31 -35.37
C ILE A 435 34.90 -11.28 -34.29
N GLY A 436 35.31 -11.12 -33.03
CA GLY A 436 34.82 -11.94 -31.92
C GLY A 436 35.76 -11.98 -30.72
N GLN A 437 35.24 -12.46 -29.60
CA GLN A 437 35.98 -12.66 -28.35
C GLN A 437 35.85 -14.13 -27.92
N ALA A 438 36.83 -14.62 -27.18
CA ALA A 438 36.89 -15.99 -26.67
C ALA A 438 37.35 -15.99 -25.21
N VAL A 439 36.97 -17.04 -24.50
CA VAL A 439 37.41 -17.29 -23.13
C VAL A 439 38.78 -17.98 -23.17
N ASP A 440 39.65 -17.61 -22.25
CA ASP A 440 40.90 -18.34 -22.03
C ASP A 440 40.69 -19.36 -20.90
N THR A 441 40.56 -20.64 -21.26
CA THR A 441 40.36 -21.74 -20.32
C THR A 441 41.62 -22.60 -20.11
N THR A 442 42.79 -22.08 -20.48
CA THR A 442 44.07 -22.83 -20.36
C THR A 442 44.39 -23.24 -18.93
N PHE A 443 43.90 -22.50 -17.92
CA PHE A 443 44.06 -22.84 -16.50
C PHE A 443 43.43 -24.18 -16.09
N ILE A 444 42.51 -24.75 -16.88
CA ILE A 444 41.86 -26.03 -16.57
C ILE A 444 42.83 -27.21 -16.67
N SER A 445 43.95 -27.08 -17.38
CA SER A 445 44.97 -28.15 -17.45
C SER A 445 45.57 -28.52 -16.09
N TYR A 446 45.37 -27.69 -15.07
CA TYR A 446 45.83 -27.92 -13.69
C TYR A 446 44.77 -28.57 -12.79
N ASP A 447 43.50 -28.56 -13.19
CA ASP A 447 42.35 -29.09 -12.45
C ASP A 447 41.44 -29.92 -13.42
N ASN A 448 41.84 -31.16 -13.71
CA ASN A 448 41.28 -32.03 -14.77
C ASN A 448 39.78 -32.41 -14.62
N ASP A 449 39.13 -32.04 -13.52
CA ASP A 449 37.76 -32.43 -13.21
C ASP A 449 36.70 -31.43 -13.74
N ILE A 450 37.12 -30.29 -14.33
CA ILE A 450 36.22 -29.31 -14.96
C ILE A 450 35.95 -29.68 -16.42
N MET A 451 34.68 -29.82 -16.78
CA MET A 451 34.27 -30.11 -18.16
C MET A 451 34.04 -28.83 -19.00
N LEU A 452 34.48 -28.88 -20.26
CA LEU A 452 34.27 -27.82 -21.26
C LEU A 452 33.33 -28.29 -22.38
N GLU A 453 32.59 -27.35 -22.96
CA GLU A 453 31.90 -27.54 -24.23
C GLU A 453 32.88 -27.56 -25.41
N LYS A 454 32.39 -28.00 -26.58
CA LYS A 454 33.17 -28.01 -27.84
C LYS A 454 33.75 -26.64 -28.23
N TRP A 455 33.13 -25.55 -27.78
CA TRP A 455 33.51 -24.18 -28.09
C TRP A 455 34.45 -23.54 -27.04
N GLY A 456 34.87 -24.30 -26.02
CA GLY A 456 35.82 -23.83 -25.00
C GLY A 456 35.21 -23.04 -23.85
N THR A 457 33.89 -23.16 -23.60
CA THR A 457 33.20 -22.60 -22.42
C THR A 457 32.93 -23.69 -21.38
N MET A 458 32.74 -23.31 -20.11
CA MET A 458 32.53 -24.25 -19.01
C MET A 458 31.10 -24.82 -18.98
N ILE A 459 31.00 -26.12 -18.72
CA ILE A 459 29.71 -26.80 -18.49
C ILE A 459 29.30 -26.61 -17.02
N VAL A 460 28.06 -26.16 -16.82
CA VAL A 460 27.45 -25.99 -15.48
C VAL A 460 26.04 -26.56 -15.46
N ASN A 461 25.57 -26.91 -14.27
CA ASN A 461 24.15 -27.14 -14.03
C ASN A 461 23.39 -25.82 -14.26
N THR A 462 22.51 -25.79 -15.26
CA THR A 462 21.80 -24.57 -15.64
C THR A 462 20.90 -24.00 -14.55
N ASP A 463 20.45 -24.83 -13.59
CA ASP A 463 19.59 -24.41 -12.48
C ASP A 463 20.38 -23.84 -11.29
N THR A 464 21.62 -24.27 -11.07
CA THR A 464 22.43 -23.90 -9.89
C THR A 464 23.75 -23.18 -10.20
N GLN A 465 24.19 -23.16 -11.46
CA GLN A 465 25.53 -22.70 -11.88
C GLN A 465 26.69 -23.54 -11.31
N GLU A 466 26.39 -24.70 -10.69
CA GLU A 466 27.41 -25.61 -10.16
C GLU A 466 28.13 -26.31 -11.31
N THR A 467 29.45 -26.38 -11.21
CA THR A 467 30.29 -27.11 -12.18
C THR A 467 30.24 -28.62 -11.91
N THR A 468 31.09 -29.39 -12.58
CA THR A 468 31.29 -30.81 -12.27
C THR A 468 31.99 -31.05 -10.94
N ILE A 469 32.60 -30.02 -10.34
CA ILE A 469 33.21 -30.10 -9.01
C ILE A 469 32.22 -29.55 -7.97
N PRO A 470 31.77 -30.36 -6.99
CA PRO A 470 30.87 -29.90 -5.93
C PRO A 470 31.42 -28.71 -5.17
N GLY A 471 30.58 -27.69 -4.95
CA GLY A 471 30.98 -26.45 -4.26
C GLY A 471 31.77 -25.46 -5.10
N VAL A 472 32.04 -25.78 -6.38
CA VAL A 472 32.63 -24.86 -7.36
C VAL A 472 31.57 -24.48 -8.39
N PHE A 473 31.38 -23.17 -8.57
CA PHE A 473 30.35 -22.59 -9.42
C PHE A 473 31.00 -21.74 -10.52
N ALA A 474 30.33 -21.55 -11.65
CA ALA A 474 30.83 -20.68 -12.71
C ALA A 474 29.72 -19.83 -13.36
N GLY A 475 30.06 -18.65 -13.86
CA GLY A 475 29.09 -17.75 -14.49
C GLY A 475 29.75 -16.55 -15.16
N GLY A 476 28.97 -15.82 -15.96
CA GLY A 476 29.46 -14.82 -16.92
C GLY A 476 29.97 -15.47 -18.21
N ASP A 477 30.82 -14.75 -18.93
CA ASP A 477 31.27 -15.17 -20.26
C ASP A 477 31.98 -16.54 -20.28
N VAL A 478 32.58 -16.97 -19.16
CA VAL A 478 33.20 -18.30 -19.05
C VAL A 478 32.23 -19.45 -19.32
N VAL A 479 30.94 -19.26 -19.03
CA VAL A 479 29.89 -20.27 -19.26
C VAL A 479 29.22 -20.07 -20.62
N THR A 480 28.91 -18.83 -20.98
CA THR A 480 28.07 -18.53 -22.16
C THR A 480 28.82 -18.15 -23.42
N GLY A 481 30.11 -17.84 -23.31
CA GLY A 481 30.80 -16.97 -24.26
C GLY A 481 30.38 -15.49 -24.10
N PRO A 482 30.91 -14.59 -24.94
CA PRO A 482 30.73 -13.15 -24.79
C PRO A 482 29.25 -12.75 -24.87
N LEU A 483 28.71 -12.24 -23.76
CA LEU A 483 27.34 -11.75 -23.66
C LEU A 483 27.28 -10.32 -23.09
N THR A 484 26.07 -9.84 -22.79
CA THR A 484 25.83 -8.51 -22.25
C THR A 484 26.13 -8.46 -20.76
N ALA A 485 26.65 -7.32 -20.27
CA ALA A 485 27.02 -7.16 -18.85
C ALA A 485 25.86 -7.43 -17.89
N ILE A 486 24.62 -7.09 -18.28
CA ILE A 486 23.42 -7.34 -17.48
C ILE A 486 23.10 -8.85 -17.33
N THR A 487 23.46 -9.67 -18.33
CA THR A 487 23.33 -11.13 -18.24
C THR A 487 24.36 -11.71 -17.26
N SER A 488 25.59 -11.18 -17.27
CA SER A 488 26.63 -11.56 -16.31
C SER A 488 26.23 -11.22 -14.87
N ILE A 489 25.58 -10.08 -14.64
CA ILE A 489 24.97 -9.73 -13.34
C ILE A 489 23.91 -10.76 -12.93
N ALA A 490 23.02 -11.15 -13.83
CA ALA A 490 22.00 -12.16 -13.55
C ALA A 490 22.60 -13.51 -13.10
N GLN A 491 23.65 -13.95 -13.79
CA GLN A 491 24.36 -15.19 -13.44
C GLN A 491 25.14 -15.08 -12.13
N GLY A 492 25.80 -13.95 -11.87
CA GLY A 492 26.47 -13.70 -10.59
C GLY A 492 25.52 -13.77 -9.40
N ARG A 493 24.30 -13.21 -9.53
CA ARG A 493 23.25 -13.33 -8.51
C ARG A 493 22.80 -14.77 -8.31
N LYS A 494 22.57 -15.49 -9.41
CA LYS A 494 22.13 -16.89 -9.37
C LYS A 494 23.17 -17.79 -8.71
N ALA A 495 24.46 -17.59 -9.05
CA ALA A 495 25.57 -18.31 -8.43
C ALA A 495 25.66 -18.02 -6.92
N ALA A 496 25.54 -16.76 -6.49
CA ALA A 496 25.52 -16.42 -5.08
C ALA A 496 24.41 -17.17 -4.32
N GLN A 497 23.19 -17.23 -4.86
CA GLN A 497 22.08 -17.98 -4.26
C GLN A 497 22.38 -19.48 -4.16
N ALA A 498 22.95 -20.07 -5.20
CA ALA A 498 23.33 -21.48 -5.19
C ALA A 498 24.45 -21.78 -4.19
N ILE A 499 25.49 -20.94 -4.12
CA ILE A 499 26.58 -21.02 -3.14
C ILE A 499 26.03 -20.97 -1.70
N MET A 500 25.12 -20.02 -1.43
CA MET A 500 24.48 -19.93 -0.11
C MET A 500 23.73 -21.22 0.25
N SER A 501 23.00 -21.79 -0.71
CA SER A 501 22.29 -23.06 -0.49
C SER A 501 23.25 -24.23 -0.28
N TYR A 502 24.36 -24.29 -1.03
CA TYR A 502 25.39 -25.32 -0.90
C TYR A 502 26.04 -25.28 0.48
N ILE A 503 26.49 -24.11 0.94
CA ILE A 503 27.11 -23.95 2.26
C ILE A 503 26.12 -24.28 3.39
N THR A 504 24.83 -23.97 3.19
CA THR A 504 23.80 -24.20 4.23
C THR A 504 23.34 -25.65 4.30
N TYR A 505 23.17 -26.33 3.17
CA TYR A 505 22.53 -27.65 3.07
C TYR A 505 23.47 -28.79 2.62
N GLY A 506 24.73 -28.48 2.28
CA GLY A 506 25.71 -29.43 1.74
C GLY A 506 25.53 -29.77 0.25
N HIS A 507 24.55 -29.18 -0.43
CA HIS A 507 24.32 -29.33 -1.87
C HIS A 507 23.62 -28.10 -2.44
N ALA A 508 23.90 -27.76 -3.70
CA ALA A 508 23.26 -26.65 -4.36
C ALA A 508 21.78 -26.98 -4.66
N ARG A 509 20.88 -26.04 -4.38
CA ARG A 509 19.45 -26.20 -4.65
C ARG A 509 19.01 -25.26 -5.76
N LYS A 510 18.12 -25.75 -6.62
CA LYS A 510 17.38 -24.92 -7.57
C LYS A 510 16.60 -23.85 -6.81
N ALA A 511 16.57 -22.63 -7.34
CA ALA A 511 15.74 -21.57 -6.80
C ALA A 511 14.25 -21.98 -6.84
N PRO A 512 13.43 -21.60 -5.84
CA PRO A 512 12.01 -21.90 -5.83
C PRO A 512 11.31 -21.46 -7.12
N HIS A 513 10.33 -22.25 -7.59
CA HIS A 513 9.53 -21.90 -8.75
C HIS A 513 8.78 -20.57 -8.49
N LYS A 514 8.86 -19.65 -9.44
CA LYS A 514 8.07 -18.41 -9.46
C LYS A 514 7.19 -18.40 -10.71
N PHE A 515 5.90 -18.36 -10.48
CA PHE A 515 4.86 -18.31 -11.48
C PHE A 515 4.55 -16.86 -11.86
N TYR A 516 4.56 -16.60 -13.17
CA TYR A 516 4.05 -15.36 -13.75
C TYR A 516 3.05 -15.70 -14.85
N SER A 517 1.84 -15.15 -14.72
CA SER A 517 0.94 -15.01 -15.86
C SER A 517 1.49 -13.94 -16.80
N LEU A 518 1.52 -14.23 -18.09
CA LEU A 518 2.01 -13.33 -19.13
C LEU A 518 1.09 -13.46 -20.34
N LYS A 519 0.51 -12.35 -20.82
CA LYS A 519 -0.49 -12.36 -21.91
C LYS A 519 0.00 -13.10 -23.16
N HIS A 520 1.26 -12.90 -23.54
CA HIS A 520 1.85 -13.50 -24.74
C HIS A 520 1.98 -15.03 -24.66
N LYS A 521 1.93 -15.63 -23.46
CA LYS A 521 1.89 -17.09 -23.30
C LYS A 521 0.51 -17.68 -23.58
N LEU A 522 -0.55 -16.87 -23.50
CA LEU A 522 -1.94 -17.29 -23.68
C LEU A 522 -2.49 -16.96 -25.07
N SER A 523 -2.16 -15.77 -25.61
CA SER A 523 -2.62 -15.33 -26.92
C SER A 523 -1.73 -14.23 -27.49
N THR A 524 -1.70 -14.10 -28.81
CA THR A 524 -1.01 -13.00 -29.50
C THR A 524 -1.59 -11.66 -29.09
N ILE A 525 -0.70 -10.72 -28.75
CA ILE A 525 -1.05 -9.34 -28.40
C ILE A 525 -1.22 -8.53 -29.70
N LYS A 526 -2.32 -7.79 -29.82
CA LYS A 526 -2.61 -6.95 -31.00
C LYS A 526 -2.48 -5.46 -30.68
N GLU A 527 -2.09 -4.65 -31.67
CA GLU A 527 -2.04 -3.19 -31.56
C GLU A 527 -3.38 -2.57 -31.13
N SER A 528 -4.50 -3.15 -31.59
CA SER A 528 -5.85 -2.70 -31.22
C SER A 528 -6.15 -2.75 -29.71
N GLU A 529 -5.36 -3.47 -28.92
CA GLU A 529 -5.48 -3.51 -27.45
C GLU A 529 -4.98 -2.21 -26.79
N PHE A 530 -4.31 -1.33 -27.53
CA PHE A 530 -3.66 -0.11 -27.03
C PHE A 530 -4.20 1.20 -27.62
N GLU A 531 -5.24 1.15 -28.46
CA GLU A 531 -5.84 2.33 -29.12
C GLU A 531 -6.36 3.41 -28.15
N GLN A 532 -6.67 3.05 -26.90
CA GLN A 532 -7.12 4.01 -25.88
C GLN A 532 -6.01 4.94 -25.35
N PHE A 533 -4.74 4.66 -25.64
CA PHE A 533 -3.63 5.46 -25.15
C PHE A 533 -3.26 6.56 -26.15
N GLU A 534 -3.04 7.75 -25.63
CA GLU A 534 -2.59 8.90 -26.42
C GLU A 534 -1.14 8.74 -26.89
N LYS A 535 -0.85 9.20 -28.11
CA LYS A 535 0.51 9.23 -28.67
C LYS A 535 1.29 10.43 -28.15
N LEU A 536 2.46 10.19 -27.57
CA LEU A 536 3.32 11.19 -26.94
C LEU A 536 4.76 10.98 -27.43
N ALA A 537 5.45 12.07 -27.74
CA ALA A 537 6.85 12.04 -28.18
C ALA A 537 7.78 11.51 -27.07
N ARG A 538 8.81 10.77 -27.46
CA ARG A 538 9.84 10.25 -26.55
C ARG A 538 10.91 11.31 -26.28
N GLU A 539 11.29 11.45 -25.02
CA GLU A 539 12.45 12.26 -24.62
C GLU A 539 13.77 11.64 -25.11
N LYS A 540 14.68 12.48 -25.60
CA LYS A 540 16.00 12.06 -26.11
C LYS A 540 17.12 12.48 -25.18
N LEU A 541 18.17 11.67 -25.09
CA LEU A 541 19.39 12.04 -24.39
C LEU A 541 20.07 13.18 -25.15
N GLU A 542 20.51 14.19 -24.42
CA GLU A 542 21.43 15.18 -24.96
C GLU A 542 22.81 14.53 -25.13
N GLU A 543 23.48 14.84 -26.22
CA GLU A 543 24.83 14.39 -26.51
C GLU A 543 25.75 15.60 -26.70
N LEU A 544 27.06 15.44 -26.52
CA LEU A 544 28.05 16.46 -26.90
C LEU A 544 27.97 16.78 -28.40
N GLU A 545 28.42 17.96 -28.84
CA GLU A 545 28.54 18.26 -30.28
C GLU A 545 29.62 17.38 -30.92
N VAL A 546 29.44 17.01 -32.20
CA VAL A 546 30.32 16.05 -32.89
C VAL A 546 31.78 16.51 -32.88
N GLU A 547 32.03 17.82 -33.05
CA GLU A 547 33.37 18.42 -33.02
C GLU A 547 34.08 18.18 -31.68
N GLU A 548 33.34 18.17 -30.56
CA GLU A 548 33.90 17.86 -29.25
C GLU A 548 34.06 16.34 -29.03
N ARG A 549 33.14 15.53 -29.58
CA ARG A 549 33.19 14.06 -29.46
C ARG A 549 34.47 13.49 -30.07
N ILE A 550 34.83 13.92 -31.27
CA ILE A 550 35.94 13.33 -32.04
C ILE A 550 37.32 13.73 -31.51
N HIS A 551 37.41 14.80 -30.72
CA HIS A 551 38.66 15.31 -30.15
C HIS A 551 38.81 15.08 -28.64
N SER A 552 37.87 14.36 -28.01
CA SER A 552 37.94 14.10 -26.58
C SER A 552 37.39 12.72 -26.20
N PHE A 553 37.87 12.22 -25.06
CA PHE A 553 37.34 11.04 -24.40
C PHE A 553 36.30 11.39 -23.33
N LYS A 554 35.72 12.60 -23.37
CA LYS A 554 34.65 13.02 -22.46
C LYS A 554 33.40 12.15 -22.67
N GLU A 555 32.64 11.97 -21.61
CA GLU A 555 31.36 11.26 -21.67
C GLU A 555 30.41 11.92 -22.68
N VAL A 556 29.97 11.16 -23.69
CA VAL A 556 29.23 11.72 -24.84
C VAL A 556 27.77 12.00 -24.50
N GLU A 557 27.08 11.04 -23.92
CA GLU A 557 25.67 11.17 -23.55
C GLU A 557 25.57 11.87 -22.19
N LYS A 558 24.67 12.84 -22.04
CA LYS A 558 24.32 13.44 -20.74
C LYS A 558 23.18 12.69 -20.06
N THR A 559 23.04 12.87 -18.76
CA THR A 559 21.90 12.33 -17.99
C THR A 559 20.66 13.18 -18.15
N PHE A 560 19.48 12.54 -18.08
CA PHE A 560 18.19 13.22 -18.11
C PHE A 560 18.05 14.27 -17.00
N SER A 561 17.30 15.32 -17.30
CA SER A 561 16.76 16.21 -16.28
C SER A 561 15.55 15.59 -15.57
N GLU A 562 15.19 16.15 -14.41
CA GLU A 562 13.98 15.78 -13.68
C GLU A 562 12.71 15.95 -14.53
N HIS A 563 12.60 17.06 -15.27
CA HIS A 563 11.48 17.30 -16.20
C HIS A 563 11.36 16.22 -17.29
N GLN A 564 12.48 15.77 -17.87
CA GLN A 564 12.46 14.68 -18.84
C GLN A 564 12.01 13.36 -18.21
N CYS A 565 12.38 13.10 -16.94
CA CYS A 565 11.90 11.95 -16.21
C CYS A 565 10.40 12.05 -15.93
N GLU A 566 9.88 13.21 -15.49
CA GLU A 566 8.44 13.44 -15.31
C GLU A 566 7.66 13.16 -16.61
N SER A 567 8.12 13.71 -17.74
CA SER A 567 7.57 13.48 -19.08
C SER A 567 7.51 11.98 -19.43
N GLU A 568 8.64 11.27 -19.28
CA GLU A 568 8.73 9.83 -19.64
C GLU A 568 7.95 8.92 -18.68
N THR A 569 7.90 9.23 -17.39
CA THR A 569 7.08 8.45 -16.44
C THR A 569 5.59 8.54 -16.80
N GLY A 570 5.14 9.69 -17.31
CA GLY A 570 3.78 9.90 -17.83
C GLY A 570 3.42 8.99 -19.02
N ARG A 571 4.41 8.57 -19.81
CA ARG A 571 4.23 7.68 -20.98
C ARG A 571 4.08 6.20 -20.59
N CYS A 572 4.48 5.80 -19.38
CA CYS A 572 4.42 4.41 -18.93
C CYS A 572 2.98 3.88 -18.84
N LEU A 573 2.74 2.70 -19.43
CA LEU A 573 1.42 2.05 -19.51
C LEU A 573 1.06 1.18 -18.29
N GLU A 574 1.94 1.08 -17.28
CA GLU A 574 1.68 0.37 -16.01
C GLU A 574 1.23 -1.09 -16.22
N CYS A 575 1.97 -1.83 -17.06
CA CYS A 575 1.56 -3.15 -17.59
C CYS A 575 1.47 -4.29 -16.56
N GLY A 576 2.21 -4.21 -15.45
CA GLY A 576 2.26 -5.19 -14.37
C GLY A 576 1.12 -5.04 -13.36
N CYS A 577 0.89 -6.08 -12.55
CA CYS A 577 -0.25 -6.14 -11.64
C CYS A 577 -0.01 -5.42 -10.31
N SER A 578 -0.99 -4.63 -9.84
CA SER A 578 -0.95 -3.99 -8.51
C SER A 578 -1.03 -4.98 -7.33
N GLU A 579 -1.61 -6.15 -7.57
CA GLU A 579 -1.76 -7.21 -6.56
C GLU A 579 -0.63 -8.24 -6.59
N TYR A 580 0.48 -7.99 -7.28
CA TYR A 580 1.56 -8.97 -7.47
C TYR A 580 1.99 -9.68 -6.16
N ALA A 581 2.29 -8.90 -5.11
CA ALA A 581 2.77 -9.42 -3.83
C ALA A 581 1.71 -10.25 -3.10
N ASP A 582 0.45 -9.81 -3.17
CA ASP A 582 -0.67 -10.31 -2.36
C ASP A 582 -1.60 -11.30 -3.10
N CYS A 583 -1.39 -11.51 -4.41
CA CYS A 583 -2.28 -12.31 -5.25
C CYS A 583 -2.24 -13.79 -4.84
N THR A 584 -3.27 -14.23 -4.14
CA THR A 584 -3.39 -15.62 -3.66
C THR A 584 -3.41 -16.63 -4.80
N LEU A 585 -3.97 -16.28 -5.97
CA LEU A 585 -3.92 -17.15 -7.16
C LEU A 585 -2.48 -17.41 -7.59
N ARG A 586 -1.65 -16.36 -7.66
CA ARG A 586 -0.23 -16.47 -8.04
C ARG A 586 0.52 -17.33 -7.03
N GLN A 587 0.31 -17.11 -5.73
CA GLN A 587 0.96 -17.87 -4.66
C GLN A 587 0.60 -19.36 -4.72
N TYR A 588 -0.67 -19.71 -4.99
CA TYR A 588 -1.03 -21.12 -5.22
C TYR A 588 -0.44 -21.66 -6.53
N CYS A 589 -0.36 -20.86 -7.60
CA CYS A 589 0.32 -21.31 -8.81
C CYS A 589 1.83 -21.56 -8.59
N ASP A 590 2.48 -20.77 -7.73
CA ASP A 590 3.86 -21.02 -7.28
C ASP A 590 3.95 -22.37 -6.55
N GLU A 591 3.09 -22.58 -5.53
CA GLU A 591 3.08 -23.77 -4.66
C GLU A 591 2.85 -25.07 -5.42
N TYR A 592 1.90 -25.08 -6.37
CA TYR A 592 1.53 -26.27 -7.14
C TYR A 592 2.28 -26.39 -8.48
N GLU A 593 3.28 -25.53 -8.73
CA GLU A 593 4.12 -25.50 -9.93
C GLU A 593 3.31 -25.53 -11.24
N VAL A 594 2.34 -24.62 -11.35
CA VAL A 594 1.38 -24.58 -12.45
C VAL A 594 2.06 -24.20 -13.76
N ASP A 595 1.76 -24.95 -14.82
CA ASP A 595 2.16 -24.59 -16.19
C ASP A 595 0.95 -24.07 -16.97
N VAL A 596 0.94 -22.77 -17.24
CA VAL A 596 -0.13 -22.10 -18.00
C VAL A 596 -0.27 -22.63 -19.42
N THR A 597 0.77 -23.26 -19.99
CA THR A 597 0.76 -23.72 -21.38
C THR A 597 0.04 -25.04 -21.61
N LYS A 598 -0.20 -25.80 -20.54
CA LYS A 598 -0.69 -27.18 -20.61
C LYS A 598 -2.14 -27.31 -21.05
N LEU A 599 -3.01 -26.36 -20.66
CA LEU A 599 -4.45 -26.36 -20.97
C LEU A 599 -4.86 -25.12 -21.79
N ILE A 600 -3.97 -24.60 -22.65
CA ILE A 600 -4.30 -23.45 -23.50
C ILE A 600 -5.49 -23.79 -24.42
N GLY A 601 -6.50 -22.93 -24.39
CA GLY A 601 -7.67 -22.99 -25.26
C GLY A 601 -8.03 -21.62 -25.82
N SER A 602 -9.32 -21.42 -26.09
CA SER A 602 -9.82 -20.07 -26.37
C SER A 602 -9.64 -19.18 -25.14
N VAL A 603 -9.38 -17.89 -25.34
CA VAL A 603 -9.17 -16.91 -24.26
C VAL A 603 -10.09 -15.71 -24.50
N ASN A 604 -10.85 -15.32 -23.49
CA ASN A 604 -11.65 -14.11 -23.55
C ASN A 604 -10.78 -12.87 -23.29
N LYS A 605 -10.90 -11.87 -24.15
CA LYS A 605 -10.20 -10.58 -24.02
C LYS A 605 -11.21 -9.47 -23.76
N TYR A 606 -10.97 -8.66 -22.75
CA TYR A 606 -11.85 -7.57 -22.33
C TYR A 606 -11.10 -6.24 -22.30
N LYS A 607 -11.78 -5.15 -22.67
CA LYS A 607 -11.29 -3.80 -22.37
C LYS A 607 -11.41 -3.56 -20.88
N VAL A 608 -10.40 -2.93 -20.28
CA VAL A 608 -10.42 -2.54 -18.86
C VAL A 608 -11.45 -1.43 -18.68
N ASP A 609 -12.39 -1.61 -17.76
CA ASP A 609 -13.42 -0.61 -17.45
C ASP A 609 -12.89 0.39 -16.42
N ASN A 610 -12.57 1.58 -16.91
CA ASN A 610 -12.07 2.71 -16.12
C ASN A 610 -13.12 3.82 -15.96
N ARG A 611 -14.41 3.55 -16.17
CA ARG A 611 -15.45 4.59 -16.12
C ARG A 611 -15.80 5.06 -14.70
N HIS A 612 -15.50 4.27 -13.67
CA HIS A 612 -15.66 4.69 -12.28
C HIS A 612 -14.43 5.52 -11.82
N PRO A 613 -14.61 6.63 -11.07
CA PRO A 613 -13.50 7.52 -10.69
C PRO A 613 -12.45 6.82 -9.81
N PHE A 614 -12.86 5.95 -8.90
CA PHE A 614 -11.96 5.32 -7.90
C PHE A 614 -11.73 3.81 -8.09
N ILE A 615 -12.43 3.17 -9.03
CA ILE A 615 -12.44 1.71 -9.17
C ILE A 615 -12.14 1.37 -10.63
N ALA A 616 -11.21 0.44 -10.85
CA ALA A 616 -10.94 -0.16 -12.15
C ALA A 616 -11.42 -1.61 -12.15
N ILE A 617 -12.09 -2.03 -13.24
CA ILE A 617 -12.49 -3.43 -13.43
C ILE A 617 -11.74 -3.99 -14.64
N ASP A 618 -10.75 -4.84 -14.36
CA ASP A 618 -10.03 -5.61 -15.36
C ASP A 618 -10.56 -7.06 -15.37
N SER A 619 -11.56 -7.30 -16.22
CA SER A 619 -12.18 -8.61 -16.35
C SER A 619 -11.22 -9.68 -16.90
N ASN A 620 -10.07 -9.31 -17.49
CA ASN A 620 -9.07 -10.29 -17.92
C ASN A 620 -8.41 -11.02 -16.75
N LYS A 621 -8.43 -10.43 -15.55
CA LYS A 621 -7.94 -11.03 -14.31
C LYS A 621 -9.01 -11.85 -13.56
N CYS A 622 -10.26 -11.84 -14.05
CA CYS A 622 -11.37 -12.45 -13.34
C CYS A 622 -11.31 -13.98 -13.39
N ILE A 623 -11.40 -14.62 -12.23
CA ILE A 623 -11.47 -16.09 -12.11
C ILE A 623 -12.88 -16.61 -11.83
N SER A 624 -13.89 -15.77 -12.01
CA SER A 624 -15.31 -16.11 -11.79
C SER A 624 -15.62 -16.70 -10.40
N CYS A 625 -14.86 -16.30 -9.37
CA CYS A 625 -15.04 -16.81 -8.01
C CYS A 625 -16.33 -16.33 -7.31
N GLY A 626 -17.00 -15.31 -7.87
CA GLY A 626 -18.27 -14.79 -7.38
C GLY A 626 -18.22 -13.97 -6.08
N LYS A 627 -17.08 -13.85 -5.39
CA LYS A 627 -17.00 -13.13 -4.11
C LYS A 627 -17.46 -11.68 -4.20
N CYS A 628 -17.01 -10.94 -5.22
CA CYS A 628 -17.40 -9.55 -5.44
C CYS A 628 -18.92 -9.37 -5.71
N VAL A 629 -19.52 -10.29 -6.47
CA VAL A 629 -20.97 -10.30 -6.72
C VAL A 629 -21.72 -10.59 -5.41
N ARG A 630 -21.32 -11.64 -4.71
CA ARG A 630 -22.01 -12.12 -3.50
C ARG A 630 -21.88 -11.17 -2.32
N VAL A 631 -20.74 -10.51 -2.14
CA VAL A 631 -20.63 -9.44 -1.12
C VAL A 631 -21.54 -8.26 -1.48
N CYS A 632 -21.59 -7.88 -2.76
CA CYS A 632 -22.41 -6.76 -3.23
C CYS A 632 -23.92 -7.04 -3.13
N SER A 633 -24.36 -8.26 -3.44
CA SER A 633 -25.77 -8.66 -3.44
C SER A 633 -26.26 -9.17 -2.08
N ASN A 634 -25.48 -10.01 -1.39
CA ASN A 634 -25.97 -10.74 -0.21
C ASN A 634 -25.61 -10.05 1.10
N VAL A 635 -24.53 -9.27 1.13
CA VAL A 635 -24.09 -8.55 2.33
C VAL A 635 -24.51 -7.09 2.25
N ILE A 636 -24.03 -6.36 1.24
CA ILE A 636 -24.35 -4.93 1.07
C ILE A 636 -25.81 -4.72 0.60
N GLN A 637 -26.34 -5.66 -0.19
CA GLN A 637 -27.71 -5.64 -0.73
C GLN A 637 -28.01 -4.50 -1.70
N VAL A 638 -27.03 -4.17 -2.57
CA VAL A 638 -27.22 -3.18 -3.65
C VAL A 638 -27.21 -3.81 -5.05
N SER A 639 -26.59 -4.99 -5.20
CA SER A 639 -26.57 -5.75 -6.46
C SER A 639 -26.04 -4.97 -7.67
N ALA A 640 -25.00 -4.16 -7.46
CA ALA A 640 -24.34 -3.37 -8.51
C ALA A 640 -23.52 -4.23 -9.50
N LEU A 641 -23.09 -5.41 -9.07
CA LEU A 641 -22.28 -6.36 -9.86
C LEU A 641 -23.04 -7.67 -10.06
N GLY A 642 -22.86 -8.30 -11.23
CA GLY A 642 -23.43 -9.61 -11.53
C GLY A 642 -22.60 -10.38 -12.55
N PHE A 643 -22.92 -11.67 -12.72
CA PHE A 643 -22.43 -12.44 -13.86
C PHE A 643 -23.26 -12.10 -15.10
N VAL A 644 -22.57 -11.65 -16.15
CA VAL A 644 -23.15 -11.37 -17.46
C VAL A 644 -22.75 -12.50 -18.42
N TYR A 645 -23.65 -12.82 -19.35
CA TYR A 645 -23.58 -13.96 -20.27
C TYR A 645 -23.65 -15.34 -19.57
N ARG A 646 -23.41 -16.42 -20.32
CA ARG A 646 -23.47 -17.83 -19.84
C ARG A 646 -22.33 -18.65 -20.44
N GLY A 647 -21.97 -19.75 -19.76
CA GLY A 647 -20.92 -20.66 -20.20
C GLY A 647 -19.55 -20.01 -20.23
N PHE A 648 -18.73 -20.31 -21.24
CA PHE A 648 -17.37 -19.80 -21.37
C PHE A 648 -17.26 -18.26 -21.44
N LYS A 649 -18.32 -17.57 -21.89
CA LYS A 649 -18.37 -16.09 -21.94
C LYS A 649 -18.80 -15.44 -20.62
N SER A 650 -19.13 -16.23 -19.59
CA SER A 650 -19.59 -15.73 -18.30
C SER A 650 -18.50 -14.88 -17.64
N VAL A 651 -18.82 -13.64 -17.30
CA VAL A 651 -17.88 -12.68 -16.72
C VAL A 651 -18.58 -11.77 -15.71
N VAL A 652 -17.86 -11.36 -14.67
CA VAL A 652 -18.37 -10.36 -13.74
C VAL A 652 -18.32 -8.98 -14.38
N LYS A 653 -19.46 -8.29 -14.45
CA LYS A 653 -19.60 -6.90 -14.91
C LYS A 653 -20.61 -6.14 -14.07
N PRO A 654 -20.61 -4.79 -14.15
CA PRO A 654 -21.71 -4.00 -13.61
C PRO A 654 -23.06 -4.39 -14.22
N ALA A 655 -24.13 -4.22 -13.44
CA ALA A 655 -25.49 -4.55 -13.87
C ALA A 655 -25.84 -3.88 -15.22
N MET A 656 -26.39 -4.68 -16.15
CA MET A 656 -26.74 -4.25 -17.52
C MET A 656 -25.56 -3.67 -18.32
N GLU A 657 -24.30 -3.99 -17.96
CA GLU A 657 -23.07 -3.47 -18.58
C GLU A 657 -22.92 -1.94 -18.57
N ARG A 658 -23.74 -1.26 -17.77
CA ARG A 658 -23.66 0.19 -17.55
C ARG A 658 -22.34 0.54 -16.86
N PRO A 659 -21.88 1.80 -16.93
CA PRO A 659 -20.83 2.27 -16.04
C PRO A 659 -21.19 1.91 -14.59
N LEU A 660 -20.23 1.44 -13.78
CA LEU A 660 -20.50 1.04 -12.39
C LEU A 660 -21.20 2.16 -11.58
N LEU A 661 -20.85 3.42 -11.87
CA LEU A 661 -21.44 4.60 -11.26
C LEU A 661 -22.93 4.78 -11.60
N ALA A 662 -23.37 4.32 -12.78
CA ALA A 662 -24.76 4.36 -13.22
C ALA A 662 -25.59 3.14 -12.74
N THR A 663 -25.06 2.38 -11.79
CA THR A 663 -25.75 1.27 -11.09
C THR A 663 -26.02 1.66 -9.64
N ASN A 664 -26.53 0.74 -8.82
CA ASN A 664 -26.73 0.95 -7.38
C ASN A 664 -25.42 0.93 -6.57
N CYS A 665 -24.25 1.12 -7.20
CA CYS A 665 -22.97 1.10 -6.51
C CYS A 665 -22.86 2.28 -5.54
N ILE A 666 -22.68 2.00 -4.25
CA ILE A 666 -22.46 3.02 -3.21
C ILE A 666 -20.96 3.31 -2.95
N ALA A 667 -20.08 2.85 -3.85
CA ALA A 667 -18.62 3.00 -3.75
C ALA A 667 -18.03 2.60 -2.38
N CYS A 668 -18.53 1.52 -1.78
CA CYS A 668 -18.03 1.03 -0.49
C CYS A 668 -16.67 0.31 -0.56
N GLY A 669 -16.20 -0.07 -1.75
CA GLY A 669 -14.91 -0.75 -1.95
C GLY A 669 -14.85 -2.21 -1.49
N ASN A 670 -15.87 -2.75 -0.82
CA ASN A 670 -15.85 -4.12 -0.29
C ASN A 670 -15.66 -5.21 -1.37
N CYS A 671 -15.98 -4.91 -2.64
CA CYS A 671 -15.71 -5.82 -3.77
C CYS A 671 -14.21 -5.92 -4.13
N ILE A 672 -13.43 -4.87 -3.83
CA ILE A 672 -11.98 -4.83 -4.00
C ILE A 672 -11.32 -5.76 -2.98
N ASP A 673 -11.66 -5.60 -1.69
CA ASP A 673 -11.02 -6.35 -0.60
C ASP A 673 -11.28 -7.87 -0.64
N VAL A 674 -12.38 -8.31 -1.27
CA VAL A 674 -12.64 -9.74 -1.47
C VAL A 674 -12.07 -10.29 -2.78
N CYS A 675 -11.57 -9.45 -3.69
CA CYS A 675 -11.10 -9.89 -5.01
C CYS A 675 -9.71 -10.53 -4.92
N PRO A 676 -9.55 -11.84 -5.18
CA PRO A 676 -8.28 -12.54 -4.96
C PRO A 676 -7.21 -12.26 -6.03
N THR A 677 -7.56 -11.57 -7.12
CA THR A 677 -6.72 -11.41 -8.31
C THR A 677 -6.56 -9.96 -8.77
N GLY A 678 -7.11 -8.99 -8.03
CA GLY A 678 -7.08 -7.58 -8.46
C GLY A 678 -7.88 -7.30 -9.74
N SER A 679 -8.83 -8.18 -10.10
CA SER A 679 -9.76 -7.94 -11.23
C SER A 679 -10.69 -6.74 -10.96
N ILE A 680 -10.94 -6.44 -9.69
CA ILE A 680 -11.56 -5.20 -9.26
C ILE A 680 -10.54 -4.58 -8.31
N ALA A 681 -10.00 -3.43 -8.70
CA ALA A 681 -8.90 -2.78 -8.01
C ALA A 681 -9.21 -1.29 -7.79
N GLU A 682 -8.52 -0.71 -6.82
CA GLU A 682 -8.55 0.72 -6.58
C GLU A 682 -7.68 1.46 -7.61
N LYS A 683 -8.14 2.62 -8.07
CA LYS A 683 -7.32 3.56 -8.81
C LYS A 683 -6.55 4.43 -7.83
N TYR A 684 -5.33 4.05 -7.50
CA TYR A 684 -4.49 4.77 -6.52
C TYR A 684 -4.20 6.21 -6.95
N PRO A 685 -3.90 7.13 -6.00
CA PRO A 685 -3.45 8.49 -6.32
C PRO A 685 -2.02 8.55 -6.89
N PHE A 686 -1.38 7.39 -7.05
CA PHE A 686 -0.02 7.20 -7.54
C PHE A 686 0.02 6.04 -8.55
N LYS A 687 1.11 5.92 -9.31
CA LYS A 687 1.33 4.85 -10.29
C LYS A 687 1.49 3.47 -9.65
N ILE A 688 1.15 2.41 -10.38
CA ILE A 688 1.21 1.02 -9.86
C ILE A 688 2.63 0.59 -9.52
N LEU A 689 2.86 0.27 -8.25
CA LEU A 689 4.16 -0.08 -7.65
C LEU A 689 4.58 -1.55 -7.79
N GLY A 690 4.17 -2.17 -8.89
CA GLY A 690 4.66 -3.47 -9.36
C GLY A 690 4.87 -4.52 -8.26
N THR A 691 6.13 -4.89 -8.04
CA THR A 691 6.53 -5.99 -7.16
C THR A 691 6.89 -5.58 -5.72
N LEU A 692 6.73 -4.30 -5.36
CA LEU A 692 7.08 -3.82 -4.03
C LEU A 692 6.26 -4.50 -2.94
N GLU A 693 6.97 -4.93 -1.89
CA GLU A 693 6.36 -5.47 -0.69
C GLU A 693 5.65 -4.36 0.09
N LYS A 694 4.59 -4.73 0.80
CA LYS A 694 3.72 -3.82 1.52
C LYS A 694 3.57 -4.34 2.94
N GLU A 695 3.75 -3.46 3.91
CA GLU A 695 3.54 -3.76 5.32
C GLU A 695 2.12 -3.36 5.75
N ASN A 696 1.55 -4.11 6.69
CA ASN A 696 0.20 -3.91 7.18
C ASN A 696 0.23 -3.15 8.51
N TYR A 697 -0.53 -2.05 8.60
CA TYR A 697 -0.67 -1.26 9.82
C TYR A 697 -2.14 -1.01 10.13
N ASP A 698 -2.54 -1.28 11.38
CA ASP A 698 -3.93 -1.16 11.81
C ASP A 698 -4.16 0.11 12.63
N THR A 699 -5.26 0.81 12.31
CA THR A 699 -5.67 2.06 12.95
C THR A 699 -7.21 2.15 13.02
N VAL A 700 -7.74 3.29 13.49
CA VAL A 700 -9.18 3.56 13.60
C VAL A 700 -9.60 4.62 12.58
N CYS A 701 -10.70 4.36 11.87
CA CYS A 701 -11.31 5.31 10.94
C CYS A 701 -11.72 6.60 11.67
N SER A 702 -11.25 7.75 11.17
CA SER A 702 -11.47 9.07 11.79
C SER A 702 -12.77 9.79 11.34
N PHE A 703 -13.70 9.10 10.66
CA PHE A 703 -14.92 9.70 10.11
C PHE A 703 -16.11 9.69 11.08
N CYS A 704 -16.88 8.59 11.15
CA CYS A 704 -18.12 8.48 11.92
C CYS A 704 -17.92 7.72 13.25
N SER A 705 -18.91 7.82 14.15
CA SER A 705 -18.88 7.24 15.51
C SER A 705 -18.87 5.71 15.60
N ILE A 706 -18.91 5.00 14.46
CA ILE A 706 -18.70 3.55 14.43
C ILE A 706 -17.25 3.19 14.72
N GLY A 707 -16.27 4.06 14.42
CA GLY A 707 -14.86 3.76 14.70
C GLY A 707 -14.38 2.46 14.05
N CYS A 708 -14.68 2.27 12.76
CA CYS A 708 -14.26 1.07 12.03
C CYS A 708 -12.75 0.85 12.15
N LYS A 709 -12.31 -0.39 12.39
CA LYS A 709 -10.90 -0.74 12.28
C LYS A 709 -10.52 -0.75 10.79
N VAL A 710 -9.38 -0.15 10.48
CA VAL A 710 -8.88 0.04 9.12
C VAL A 710 -7.44 -0.44 9.07
N ASN A 711 -7.09 -1.17 8.02
CA ASN A 711 -5.72 -1.53 7.70
C ASN A 711 -5.19 -0.65 6.56
N PHE A 712 -4.01 -0.09 6.77
CA PHE A 712 -3.19 0.55 5.76
C PHE A 712 -2.11 -0.41 5.28
N LYS A 713 -2.02 -0.58 3.97
CA LYS A 713 -0.84 -1.13 3.31
C LYS A 713 0.13 0.01 3.05
N LYS A 714 1.33 -0.09 3.59
CA LYS A 714 2.38 0.91 3.54
C LYS A 714 3.62 0.34 2.84
N ILE A 715 4.20 1.12 1.94
CA ILE A 715 5.51 0.83 1.34
C ILE A 715 6.57 1.68 2.03
N ASN A 716 6.29 2.97 2.20
CA ASN A 716 7.08 3.92 2.99
C ASN A 716 6.16 5.03 3.54
N ASP A 717 6.72 6.04 4.20
CA ASP A 717 5.94 7.11 4.85
C ASP A 717 5.12 7.97 3.86
N ASP A 718 5.49 8.02 2.57
CA ASP A 718 4.74 8.79 1.55
C ASP A 718 3.79 7.93 0.71
N ILE A 719 3.94 6.60 0.75
CA ILE A 719 3.16 5.67 -0.09
C ILE A 719 2.42 4.66 0.77
N PHE A 720 1.12 4.87 0.89
CA PHE A 720 0.20 4.03 1.64
C PHE A 720 -1.24 4.07 1.10
N PHE A 721 -2.02 3.02 1.34
CA PHE A 721 -3.44 2.95 0.95
C PHE A 721 -4.23 1.99 1.82
N VAL A 722 -5.56 2.14 1.84
CA VAL A 722 -6.44 1.31 2.67
C VAL A 722 -6.71 -0.06 2.00
N SER A 723 -6.56 -1.15 2.75
CA SER A 723 -6.99 -2.50 2.34
C SER A 723 -7.44 -3.35 3.54
N ASN A 724 -8.74 -3.58 3.67
CA ASN A 724 -9.30 -4.31 4.81
C ASN A 724 -9.42 -5.83 4.54
N SER A 725 -8.34 -6.43 4.03
CA SER A 725 -8.30 -7.85 3.64
C SER A 725 -7.64 -8.78 4.66
N THR A 726 -7.01 -8.23 5.71
CA THR A 726 -6.30 -8.99 6.77
C THR A 726 -7.27 -9.75 7.69
N GLU A 727 -6.81 -10.85 8.29
CA GLU A 727 -7.62 -11.64 9.22
C GLU A 727 -7.91 -10.90 10.53
N GLU A 728 -6.98 -10.06 11.02
CA GLU A 728 -7.18 -9.22 12.21
C GLU A 728 -8.36 -8.26 12.01
N ILE A 729 -8.40 -7.56 10.89
CA ILE A 729 -9.50 -6.65 10.55
C ILE A 729 -10.82 -7.40 10.32
N LYS A 730 -10.79 -8.61 9.72
CA LYS A 730 -11.98 -9.46 9.59
C LYS A 730 -12.52 -9.96 10.95
N GLY A 731 -11.66 -10.10 11.95
CA GLY A 731 -12.03 -10.44 13.33
C GLY A 731 -12.58 -9.26 14.14
N SER A 732 -12.43 -8.03 13.64
CA SER A 732 -12.92 -6.83 14.32
C SER A 732 -14.44 -6.63 14.22
N HIS A 733 -14.99 -5.66 14.97
CA HIS A 733 -16.43 -5.35 14.99
C HIS A 733 -17.02 -4.99 13.61
N ASN A 734 -16.24 -4.41 12.69
CA ASN A 734 -16.70 -4.11 11.33
C ASN A 734 -16.52 -5.28 10.35
N LYS A 735 -15.95 -6.42 10.79
CA LYS A 735 -15.72 -7.63 9.98
C LYS A 735 -15.01 -7.35 8.65
N GLY A 736 -14.11 -6.36 8.63
CA GLY A 736 -13.43 -5.85 7.44
C GLY A 736 -14.31 -5.15 6.41
N PHE A 737 -15.56 -4.82 6.73
CA PHE A 737 -16.38 -3.97 5.87
C PHE A 737 -16.10 -2.49 6.13
N LEU A 738 -16.13 -1.70 5.06
CA LEU A 738 -16.01 -0.24 5.09
C LEU A 738 -17.11 0.43 4.28
N CYS A 739 -17.32 1.72 4.56
CA CYS A 739 -18.05 2.64 3.68
C CYS A 739 -17.07 3.39 2.77
N SER A 740 -17.61 4.17 1.83
CA SER A 740 -16.82 5.02 0.93
C SER A 740 -15.89 5.99 1.66
N LYS A 741 -16.31 6.56 2.80
CA LYS A 741 -15.48 7.44 3.64
C LYS A 741 -14.24 6.70 4.15
N GLY A 742 -14.43 5.52 4.75
CA GLY A 742 -13.33 4.71 5.27
C GLY A 742 -12.42 4.17 4.16
N ARG A 743 -12.98 3.82 2.99
CA ARG A 743 -12.20 3.24 1.88
C ARG A 743 -11.39 4.28 1.10
N PHE A 744 -12.03 5.36 0.66
CA PHE A 744 -11.45 6.32 -0.27
C PHE A 744 -11.11 7.66 0.39
N GLY A 745 -11.62 7.91 1.59
CA GLY A 745 -11.42 9.17 2.31
C GLY A 745 -9.96 9.45 2.66
N TYR A 746 -9.10 8.43 2.80
CA TYR A 746 -7.67 8.63 3.12
C TYR A 746 -6.91 9.51 2.11
N ARG A 747 -7.47 9.77 0.93
CA ARG A 747 -6.85 10.56 -0.14
C ARG A 747 -6.55 12.01 0.24
N TYR A 748 -7.25 12.59 1.21
CA TYR A 748 -6.91 13.93 1.70
C TYR A 748 -5.50 14.00 2.30
N LEU A 749 -4.93 12.86 2.71
CA LEU A 749 -3.58 12.78 3.27
C LEU A 749 -2.49 13.06 2.24
N TYR A 750 -2.81 13.00 0.94
CA TYR A 750 -1.92 13.33 -0.18
C TYR A 750 -2.04 14.79 -0.64
N GLU A 751 -2.90 15.59 -0.01
CA GLU A 751 -3.10 17.00 -0.40
C GLU A 751 -1.86 17.85 -0.09
N LYS A 752 -1.50 18.73 -1.04
CA LYS A 752 -0.28 19.56 -0.96
C LYS A 752 -0.36 20.69 0.08
N ASN A 753 -1.51 20.93 0.69
CA ASN A 753 -1.71 22.01 1.67
C ASN A 753 -1.45 21.58 3.13
N ARG A 754 -0.75 20.46 3.36
CA ARG A 754 -0.28 20.00 4.67
C ARG A 754 0.65 21.05 5.30
N LEU A 755 0.43 21.33 6.60
CA LEU A 755 1.29 22.18 7.41
C LEU A 755 2.45 21.36 7.99
N PHE A 756 3.69 21.81 7.77
CA PHE A 756 4.90 21.17 8.28
C PHE A 756 5.65 22.00 9.33
N PHE A 757 5.45 23.32 9.35
CA PHE A 757 6.15 24.22 10.26
C PHE A 757 5.17 25.18 10.94
N PRO A 758 5.42 25.58 12.20
CA PRO A 758 4.64 26.61 12.87
C PRO A 758 4.68 27.94 12.12
N GLN A 759 3.60 28.71 12.20
CA GLN A 759 3.48 30.02 11.56
C GLN A 759 2.95 31.06 12.53
N ALA A 760 3.52 32.26 12.52
CA ALA A 760 3.04 33.39 13.32
C ALA A 760 2.72 34.59 12.44
N LYS A 761 1.71 35.36 12.85
CA LYS A 761 1.25 36.53 12.12
C LYS A 761 2.16 37.73 12.40
N MET A 762 2.84 38.21 11.36
CA MET A 762 3.68 39.41 11.40
C MET A 762 3.25 40.34 10.26
N ASN A 763 3.02 41.62 10.55
CA ASN A 763 2.55 42.61 9.57
C ASN A 763 1.29 42.20 8.77
N GLY A 764 0.42 41.37 9.36
CA GLY A 764 -0.82 40.91 8.74
C GLY A 764 -0.72 39.58 7.98
N GLU A 765 0.48 39.04 7.77
CA GLU A 765 0.73 37.80 7.04
C GLU A 765 1.34 36.72 7.95
N LEU A 766 1.13 35.45 7.61
CA LEU A 766 1.68 34.31 8.35
C LEU A 766 3.09 33.99 7.85
N HIS A 767 4.06 33.98 8.76
CA HIS A 767 5.45 33.63 8.49
C HIS A 767 5.86 32.40 9.28
N THR A 768 6.63 31.51 8.64
CA THR A 768 7.19 30.31 9.29
C THR A 768 8.13 30.69 10.43
N ILE A 769 8.00 30.03 11.59
CA ILE A 769 8.86 30.20 12.76
C ILE A 769 9.28 28.84 13.33
N SER A 770 10.26 28.82 14.24
CA SER A 770 10.65 27.59 14.93
C SER A 770 9.59 27.13 15.93
N LEU A 771 9.60 25.84 16.29
CA LEU A 771 8.70 25.29 17.31
C LEU A 771 8.89 25.95 18.68
N GLU A 772 10.13 26.28 19.05
CA GLU A 772 10.45 26.97 20.31
C GLU A 772 9.90 28.41 20.33
N ASP A 773 10.05 29.14 19.23
CA ASP A 773 9.46 30.48 19.10
C ASP A 773 7.94 30.42 19.13
N ALA A 774 7.33 29.39 18.55
CA ALA A 774 5.89 29.21 18.56
C ALA A 774 5.37 29.00 20.00
N PHE A 775 6.02 28.17 20.81
CA PHE A 775 5.65 28.01 22.23
C PHE A 775 5.84 29.30 23.02
N THR A 776 6.94 30.04 22.77
CA THR A 776 7.21 31.34 23.41
C THR A 776 6.12 32.37 23.08
N GLN A 777 5.69 32.41 21.81
CA GLN A 777 4.61 33.31 21.38
C GLN A 777 3.25 32.88 21.93
N ALA A 778 2.96 31.57 21.97
CA ALA A 778 1.75 31.05 22.59
C ALA A 778 1.68 31.44 24.07
N GLU A 779 2.77 31.26 24.82
CA GLU A 779 2.88 31.69 26.22
C GLU A 779 2.56 33.18 26.37
N LYS A 780 3.23 34.03 25.58
CA LYS A 780 3.04 35.48 25.62
C LYS A 780 1.59 35.88 25.31
N LEU A 781 0.98 35.31 24.27
CA LEU A 781 -0.40 35.61 23.88
C LEU A 781 -1.41 35.20 24.95
N ILE A 782 -1.23 34.02 25.54
CA ILE A 782 -2.11 33.49 26.58
C ILE A 782 -1.97 34.31 27.87
N ARG A 783 -0.73 34.51 28.37
CA ARG A 783 -0.49 35.29 29.60
C ARG A 783 -1.01 36.72 29.48
N SER A 784 -0.68 37.41 28.38
CA SER A 784 -1.15 38.79 28.17
C SER A 784 -2.68 38.89 28.05
N SER A 785 -3.35 37.89 27.47
CA SER A 785 -4.80 37.84 27.42
C SER A 785 -5.41 37.66 28.82
N ILE A 786 -4.86 36.74 29.62
CA ILE A 786 -5.31 36.50 31.01
C ILE A 786 -5.06 37.73 31.89
N GLU A 787 -3.89 38.37 31.79
CA GLU A 787 -3.54 39.56 32.55
C GLU A 787 -4.45 40.75 32.21
N LYS A 788 -4.77 40.93 30.93
CA LYS A 788 -5.54 42.09 30.45
C LYS A 788 -7.06 41.92 30.60
N TYR A 789 -7.57 40.71 30.39
CA TYR A 789 -9.01 40.44 30.27
C TYR A 789 -9.54 39.44 31.30
N GLY A 790 -8.67 38.89 32.15
CA GLY A 790 -9.01 37.88 33.15
C GLY A 790 -8.98 36.46 32.60
N LYS A 791 -8.91 35.48 33.51
CA LYS A 791 -8.85 34.04 33.19
C LYS A 791 -10.02 33.54 32.35
N GLU A 792 -11.21 34.12 32.53
CA GLU A 792 -12.44 33.75 31.82
C GLU A 792 -12.47 34.20 30.35
N SER A 793 -11.43 34.91 29.89
CA SER A 793 -11.33 35.40 28.52
C SER A 793 -10.70 34.41 27.54
N VAL A 794 -10.13 33.30 28.04
CA VAL A 794 -9.48 32.27 27.22
C VAL A 794 -10.41 31.06 27.12
N ALA A 795 -10.58 30.52 25.90
CA ALA A 795 -11.34 29.31 25.63
C ALA A 795 -10.55 28.32 24.78
N VAL A 796 -10.77 27.03 25.03
CA VAL A 796 -10.20 25.92 24.27
C VAL A 796 -11.31 25.21 23.50
N PHE A 797 -11.10 25.00 22.21
CA PHE A 797 -12.00 24.28 21.32
C PHE A 797 -11.28 23.04 20.78
N ALA A 798 -11.83 21.86 21.05
CA ALA A 798 -11.21 20.59 20.71
C ALA A 798 -12.11 19.78 19.78
N SER A 799 -11.53 19.30 18.68
CA SER A 799 -12.23 18.46 17.72
C SER A 799 -12.59 17.09 18.33
N PRO A 800 -13.83 16.59 18.10
CA PRO A 800 -14.22 15.23 18.50
C PRO A 800 -13.56 14.13 17.64
N LYS A 801 -12.58 14.48 16.81
CA LYS A 801 -11.73 13.54 16.05
C LYS A 801 -10.36 13.33 16.68
N LEU A 802 -9.98 14.14 17.68
CA LEU A 802 -8.76 13.96 18.45
C LEU A 802 -8.83 12.68 19.29
N SER A 803 -7.67 12.12 19.64
CA SER A 803 -7.57 10.97 20.55
C SER A 803 -8.05 11.31 21.96
N ASN A 804 -8.35 10.28 22.74
CA ASN A 804 -8.71 10.41 24.13
C ASN A 804 -7.64 11.13 24.95
N GLU A 805 -6.38 10.83 24.67
CA GLU A 805 -5.20 11.43 25.30
C GLU A 805 -5.16 12.94 25.06
N GLU A 806 -5.35 13.38 23.82
CA GLU A 806 -5.41 14.80 23.45
C GLU A 806 -6.61 15.49 24.11
N LEU A 807 -7.81 14.91 24.01
CA LEU A 807 -9.06 15.45 24.58
C LEU A 807 -8.96 15.64 26.09
N TYR A 808 -8.37 14.65 26.78
CA TYR A 808 -8.14 14.68 28.21
C TYR A 808 -7.17 15.80 28.62
N LEU A 809 -6.04 15.92 27.93
CA LEU A 809 -5.05 16.95 28.24
C LEU A 809 -5.58 18.37 27.99
N LEU A 810 -6.37 18.56 26.93
CA LEU A 810 -6.97 19.86 26.61
C LEU A 810 -7.97 20.33 27.68
N GLN A 811 -8.83 19.45 28.15
CA GLN A 811 -9.75 19.82 29.24
C GLN A 811 -9.02 20.05 30.56
N LYS A 812 -7.96 19.26 30.84
CA LYS A 812 -7.11 19.44 32.02
C LYS A 812 -6.43 20.81 31.95
N LEU A 813 -5.89 21.18 30.78
CA LEU A 813 -5.23 22.47 30.55
C LEU A 813 -6.17 23.66 30.78
N ALA A 814 -7.40 23.62 30.26
CA ALA A 814 -8.37 24.67 30.50
C ALA A 814 -8.65 24.86 32.01
N ARG A 815 -8.86 23.75 32.72
CA ARG A 815 -9.30 23.75 34.13
C ARG A 815 -8.20 23.97 35.15
N THR A 816 -6.99 23.46 34.92
CA THR A 816 -5.87 23.58 35.86
C THR A 816 -4.89 24.68 35.45
N GLY A 817 -4.58 24.79 34.16
CA GLY A 817 -3.68 25.79 33.59
C GLY A 817 -4.33 27.16 33.50
N PHE A 818 -5.46 27.27 32.79
CA PHE A 818 -6.16 28.55 32.62
C PHE A 818 -7.15 28.85 33.75
N LYS A 819 -7.47 27.85 34.59
CA LYS A 819 -8.32 27.97 35.78
C LYS A 819 -9.74 28.44 35.49
N ASN A 820 -10.30 28.00 34.36
CA ASN A 820 -11.68 28.27 33.93
C ASN A 820 -12.32 26.99 33.33
N ASN A 821 -13.63 27.01 33.10
CA ASN A 821 -14.36 25.89 32.48
C ASN A 821 -14.75 26.18 31.01
N ASN A 822 -14.00 27.04 30.32
CA ASN A 822 -14.24 27.42 28.93
C ASN A 822 -13.61 26.39 27.95
N ILE A 823 -14.13 25.16 27.98
CA ILE A 823 -13.72 24.05 27.10
C ILE A 823 -14.94 23.50 26.36
N SER A 824 -14.87 23.38 25.03
CA SER A 824 -15.94 22.79 24.23
C SER A 824 -15.43 22.39 22.83
N SER A 825 -16.35 22.15 21.89
CA SER A 825 -16.13 21.92 20.47
C SER A 825 -17.10 22.79 19.68
N PHE A 826 -16.65 23.42 18.58
CA PHE A 826 -17.55 24.14 17.67
C PHE A 826 -18.61 23.22 17.06
N THR A 827 -18.30 21.93 16.93
CA THR A 827 -19.27 20.91 16.47
C THR A 827 -20.49 20.82 17.38
N TYR A 828 -20.33 21.03 18.69
CA TYR A 828 -21.38 20.84 19.70
C TYR A 828 -21.85 22.13 20.37
N LEU A 829 -21.22 23.27 20.06
CA LEU A 829 -21.49 24.56 20.69
C LEU A 829 -22.95 25.01 20.55
N SER A 830 -23.61 24.73 19.41
CA SER A 830 -25.01 25.09 19.15
C SER A 830 -26.03 23.99 19.51
N LYS A 831 -25.59 22.80 19.93
CA LYS A 831 -26.45 21.62 20.15
C LYS A 831 -26.68 21.28 21.64
N SER A 832 -26.24 22.15 22.56
CA SER A 832 -26.13 21.88 24.00
C SER A 832 -27.38 21.27 24.63
N ALA A 833 -28.58 21.75 24.27
CA ALA A 833 -29.85 21.31 24.85
C ALA A 833 -30.18 19.81 24.66
N SER A 834 -29.64 19.17 23.62
CA SER A 834 -29.83 17.72 23.42
C SER A 834 -28.70 16.87 24.02
N GLN A 835 -27.52 17.44 24.30
CA GLN A 835 -26.33 16.64 24.63
C GLN A 835 -26.35 16.08 26.06
N ASN A 836 -27.16 16.66 26.95
CA ASN A 836 -27.33 16.27 28.35
C ASN A 836 -28.80 15.90 28.69
N CYS A 837 -29.61 15.58 27.67
CA CYS A 837 -31.06 15.42 27.83
C CYS A 837 -31.51 14.14 28.57
N LEU A 838 -30.62 13.22 28.90
CA LEU A 838 -30.90 12.06 29.73
C LEU A 838 -30.25 12.14 31.13
N ASP A 839 -29.57 13.24 31.46
CA ASP A 839 -28.80 13.34 32.70
C ASP A 839 -29.67 13.26 33.95
N ASP A 840 -30.89 13.81 33.90
CA ASP A 840 -31.89 13.74 34.97
C ASP A 840 -32.56 12.35 35.09
N ILE A 841 -32.40 11.51 34.07
CA ILE A 841 -33.04 10.18 33.95
C ILE A 841 -32.05 9.05 34.30
N PHE A 842 -30.92 9.00 33.60
CA PHE A 842 -29.89 7.96 33.73
C PHE A 842 -28.61 8.46 34.43
N GLY A 843 -28.54 9.73 34.83
CA GLY A 843 -27.36 10.35 35.43
C GLY A 843 -26.41 10.99 34.41
N PHE A 844 -26.41 10.51 33.15
CA PHE A 844 -25.70 11.13 32.03
C PHE A 844 -26.25 10.63 30.67
N THR A 845 -25.95 11.37 29.61
CA THR A 845 -26.41 11.06 28.24
C THR A 845 -25.37 10.29 27.44
N SER A 846 -25.52 8.96 27.41
CA SER A 846 -24.69 8.04 26.60
C SER A 846 -25.46 6.79 26.18
N SER A 847 -24.87 5.96 25.31
CA SER A 847 -25.40 4.65 24.95
C SER A 847 -25.57 3.77 26.20
N THR A 848 -26.71 3.07 26.25
CA THR A 848 -27.05 2.09 27.30
C THR A 848 -26.99 0.64 26.80
N ALA A 849 -26.87 0.46 25.48
CA ALA A 849 -26.62 -0.80 24.80
C ALA A 849 -25.33 -0.72 23.95
N ASP A 850 -24.71 -1.86 23.71
CA ASP A 850 -23.54 -1.95 22.83
C ASP A 850 -23.85 -2.55 21.47
N PHE A 851 -22.85 -2.61 20.57
CA PHE A 851 -23.07 -3.24 19.27
C PHE A 851 -23.34 -4.75 19.38
N ASP A 852 -22.90 -5.44 20.42
CA ASP A 852 -23.19 -6.87 20.60
C ASP A 852 -24.67 -7.10 20.91
N ASP A 853 -25.29 -6.21 21.70
CA ASP A 853 -26.72 -6.24 22.02
C ASP A 853 -27.60 -6.26 20.77
N ILE A 854 -27.26 -5.49 19.73
CA ILE A 854 -27.95 -5.49 18.42
C ILE A 854 -28.03 -6.90 17.85
N SER A 855 -26.97 -7.70 18.02
CA SER A 855 -26.90 -9.06 17.44
C SER A 855 -27.81 -10.06 18.16
N SER A 856 -28.26 -9.73 19.37
CA SER A 856 -29.09 -10.56 20.24
C SER A 856 -30.51 -10.02 20.44
N ALA A 857 -30.82 -8.88 19.81
CA ALA A 857 -32.11 -8.21 19.89
C ALA A 857 -33.17 -8.97 19.09
N ASP A 858 -34.39 -9.04 19.62
CA ASP A 858 -35.56 -9.57 18.91
C ASP A 858 -36.21 -8.48 18.06
N ILE A 859 -36.14 -7.22 18.52
CA ILE A 859 -36.64 -6.04 17.83
C ILE A 859 -35.57 -4.94 17.83
N ILE A 860 -35.31 -4.38 16.66
CA ILE A 860 -34.42 -3.23 16.47
C ILE A 860 -35.25 -2.07 15.93
N VAL A 861 -35.27 -0.96 16.66
CA VAL A 861 -36.02 0.25 16.27
C VAL A 861 -35.03 1.35 15.89
N VAL A 862 -34.99 1.73 14.61
CA VAL A 862 -34.18 2.83 14.11
C VAL A 862 -35.04 4.07 14.02
N VAL A 863 -34.62 5.16 14.67
CA VAL A 863 -35.41 6.40 14.76
C VAL A 863 -34.62 7.55 14.14
N GLU A 864 -35.20 8.18 13.11
CA GLU A 864 -34.71 9.40 12.45
C GLU A 864 -33.23 9.36 12.04
N SER A 865 -32.78 8.23 11.48
CA SER A 865 -31.38 8.02 11.12
C SER A 865 -31.20 7.32 9.77
N ASN A 866 -30.42 7.93 8.89
CA ASN A 866 -30.02 7.35 7.60
C ASN A 866 -28.71 6.56 7.74
N LEU A 867 -28.82 5.36 8.30
CA LEU A 867 -27.67 4.50 8.56
C LEU A 867 -26.87 4.14 7.30
N THR A 868 -27.49 4.11 6.12
CA THR A 868 -26.79 3.73 4.88
C THR A 868 -25.69 4.72 4.51
N GLU A 869 -25.99 6.01 4.70
CA GLU A 869 -25.09 7.10 4.37
C GLU A 869 -24.12 7.41 5.52
N ASP A 870 -24.65 7.45 6.74
CA ASP A 870 -23.90 7.92 7.90
C ASP A 870 -23.09 6.81 8.57
N ASN A 871 -23.64 5.59 8.64
CA ASN A 871 -23.16 4.51 9.49
C ASN A 871 -23.33 3.11 8.86
N LEU A 872 -22.92 2.94 7.60
CA LEU A 872 -23.16 1.72 6.80
C LEU A 872 -22.86 0.42 7.55
N VAL A 873 -21.74 0.35 8.27
CA VAL A 873 -21.32 -0.86 9.00
C VAL A 873 -22.32 -1.25 10.09
N LEU A 874 -22.97 -0.28 10.74
CA LEU A 874 -24.02 -0.56 11.71
C LEU A 874 -25.27 -1.13 11.03
N GLU A 875 -25.65 -0.58 9.87
CA GLU A 875 -26.75 -1.14 9.07
C GLU A 875 -26.47 -2.60 8.67
N LEU A 876 -25.24 -2.93 8.29
CA LEU A 876 -24.86 -4.32 8.00
C LEU A 876 -25.06 -5.23 9.21
N LYS A 877 -24.78 -4.74 10.42
CA LYS A 877 -25.02 -5.48 11.68
C LYS A 877 -26.50 -5.68 11.95
N ILE A 878 -27.34 -4.68 11.68
CA ILE A 878 -28.81 -4.79 11.77
C ILE A 878 -29.34 -5.80 10.75
N LYS A 879 -28.86 -5.74 9.50
CA LYS A 879 -29.22 -6.71 8.45
C LYS A 879 -28.81 -8.14 8.82
N GLU A 880 -27.67 -8.32 9.49
CA GLU A 880 -27.25 -9.62 10.03
C GLU A 880 -28.18 -10.10 11.15
N ALA A 881 -28.55 -9.23 12.09
CA ALA A 881 -29.51 -9.57 13.15
C ALA A 881 -30.88 -9.95 12.56
N LYS A 882 -31.35 -9.21 11.55
CA LYS A 882 -32.59 -9.54 10.82
C LYS A 882 -32.54 -10.92 10.18
N LYS A 883 -31.41 -11.29 9.55
CA LYS A 883 -31.23 -12.65 8.99
C LYS A 883 -31.33 -13.76 10.03
N ARG A 884 -31.04 -13.47 11.30
CA ARG A 884 -31.18 -14.40 12.43
C ARG A 884 -32.58 -14.42 13.04
N GLY A 885 -33.51 -13.58 12.56
CA GLY A 885 -34.91 -13.53 12.98
C GLY A 885 -35.36 -12.23 13.64
N ALA A 886 -34.46 -11.27 13.87
CA ALA A 886 -34.84 -9.99 14.48
C ALA A 886 -35.79 -9.19 13.59
N LYS A 887 -36.77 -8.53 14.19
CA LYS A 887 -37.67 -7.58 13.52
C LYS A 887 -37.05 -6.20 13.48
N VAL A 888 -37.08 -5.56 12.32
CA VAL A 888 -36.54 -4.21 12.13
C VAL A 888 -37.69 -3.23 11.92
N VAL A 889 -37.81 -2.25 12.81
CA VAL A 889 -38.73 -1.12 12.69
C VAL A 889 -37.95 0.13 12.35
N LEU A 890 -38.39 0.87 11.33
CA LEU A 890 -37.82 2.15 10.95
C LEU A 890 -38.87 3.24 11.18
N ILE A 891 -38.57 4.22 12.04
CA ILE A 891 -39.33 5.46 12.18
C ILE A 891 -38.51 6.54 11.47
N ASN A 892 -38.92 6.94 10.28
CA ASN A 892 -38.19 7.92 9.50
C ASN A 892 -39.12 8.64 8.54
N SER A 893 -38.96 9.96 8.44
CA SER A 893 -39.76 10.83 7.57
C SER A 893 -39.49 10.68 6.07
N SER A 894 -38.40 10.00 5.69
CA SER A 894 -38.01 9.78 4.29
C SER A 894 -37.73 8.31 3.99
N GLU A 895 -37.91 7.92 2.74
CA GLU A 895 -37.50 6.59 2.26
C GLU A 895 -35.96 6.51 2.21
N ILE A 896 -35.38 5.49 2.82
CA ILE A 896 -33.93 5.20 2.80
C ILE A 896 -33.68 3.75 2.43
N SER A 897 -32.43 3.33 2.18
CA SER A 897 -32.14 1.94 1.79
C SER A 897 -32.70 0.91 2.78
N LEU A 898 -32.61 1.21 4.09
CA LEU A 898 -33.10 0.33 5.14
C LEU A 898 -34.62 0.11 5.09
N SER A 899 -35.42 1.09 4.62
CA SER A 899 -36.89 0.98 4.58
C SER A 899 -37.35 -0.19 3.71
N LYS A 900 -36.62 -0.48 2.62
CA LYS A 900 -36.89 -1.61 1.69
C LYS A 900 -36.73 -2.98 2.34
N THR A 901 -36.04 -3.04 3.47
CA THR A 901 -35.77 -4.29 4.20
C THR A 901 -36.34 -4.28 5.61
N ALA A 902 -36.92 -3.18 6.09
CA ALA A 902 -37.59 -3.12 7.38
C ALA A 902 -38.84 -4.01 7.40
N ASP A 903 -39.16 -4.62 8.55
CA ASP A 903 -40.43 -5.32 8.74
C ASP A 903 -41.60 -4.34 8.87
N LEU A 904 -41.33 -3.15 9.41
CA LEU A 904 -42.29 -2.05 9.53
C LEU A 904 -41.58 -0.72 9.32
N TRP A 905 -42.01 0.04 8.31
CA TRP A 905 -41.60 1.44 8.11
C TRP A 905 -42.75 2.37 8.46
N ILE A 906 -42.49 3.20 9.46
CA ILE A 906 -43.34 4.28 9.95
C ILE A 906 -42.81 5.57 9.33
N ASP A 907 -43.50 5.99 8.27
CA ASP A 907 -43.31 7.19 7.47
C ASP A 907 -43.88 8.42 8.19
N ALA A 908 -43.38 8.69 9.39
CA ALA A 908 -43.86 9.77 10.24
C ALA A 908 -43.56 11.15 9.63
N LYS A 909 -44.49 12.10 9.76
CA LYS A 909 -44.24 13.52 9.43
C LYS A 909 -43.00 14.01 10.17
N LYS A 910 -42.16 14.81 9.49
CA LYS A 910 -40.97 15.45 10.05
C LYS A 910 -41.29 16.12 11.41
N GLY A 911 -40.51 15.80 12.45
CA GLY A 911 -40.69 16.33 13.81
C GLY A 911 -41.79 15.68 14.65
N SER A 912 -42.55 14.71 14.13
CA SER A 912 -43.66 14.07 14.87
C SER A 912 -43.28 12.79 15.62
N SER A 913 -42.06 12.27 15.45
CA SER A 913 -41.64 10.96 15.96
C SER A 913 -41.72 10.82 17.49
N ALA A 914 -41.58 11.93 18.23
CA ALA A 914 -41.76 11.95 19.68
C ALA A 914 -43.19 11.54 20.07
N SER A 915 -44.22 12.02 19.35
CA SER A 915 -45.63 11.68 19.62
C SER A 915 -45.88 10.17 19.54
N ILE A 916 -45.29 9.52 18.53
CA ILE A 916 -45.37 8.07 18.32
C ILE A 916 -44.73 7.33 19.49
N LEU A 917 -43.56 7.78 19.96
CA LEU A 917 -42.80 7.17 21.06
C LEU A 917 -43.49 7.37 22.43
N ILE A 918 -44.10 8.53 22.67
CA ILE A 918 -44.90 8.80 23.88
C ILE A 918 -46.09 7.84 23.94
N GLU A 919 -46.78 7.63 22.81
CA GLU A 919 -47.94 6.74 22.76
C GLU A 919 -47.58 5.28 23.10
N VAL A 920 -46.36 4.82 22.79
CA VAL A 920 -45.88 3.50 23.26
C VAL A 920 -45.93 3.42 24.79
N SER A 921 -45.45 4.45 25.49
CA SER A 921 -45.46 4.50 26.95
C SER A 921 -46.88 4.56 27.51
N LYS A 922 -47.79 5.33 26.88
CA LYS A 922 -49.21 5.36 27.25
C LYS A 922 -49.88 4.00 27.09
N GLN A 923 -49.60 3.27 26.01
CA GLN A 923 -50.17 1.94 25.80
C GLN A 923 -49.69 0.95 26.86
N LEU A 924 -48.42 1.00 27.26
CA LEU A 924 -47.92 0.20 28.39
C LEU A 924 -48.68 0.52 29.69
N ILE A 925 -48.90 1.81 29.97
CA ILE A 925 -49.62 2.26 31.17
C ILE A 925 -51.09 1.82 31.13
N LYS A 926 -51.81 2.10 30.04
CA LYS A 926 -53.23 1.75 29.86
C LYS A 926 -53.48 0.24 29.96
N ASN A 927 -52.53 -0.57 29.50
CA ASN A 927 -52.61 -2.03 29.55
C ASN A 927 -52.06 -2.64 30.86
N ASN A 928 -51.70 -1.82 31.86
CA ASN A 928 -51.12 -2.25 33.14
C ASN A 928 -49.83 -3.08 33.01
N LEU A 929 -49.00 -2.78 32.00
CA LEU A 929 -47.75 -3.50 31.69
C LEU A 929 -46.50 -2.84 32.29
N ILE A 930 -46.66 -1.97 33.30
CA ILE A 930 -45.53 -1.35 34.00
C ILE A 930 -44.78 -2.42 34.80
N SER A 931 -43.48 -2.54 34.56
CA SER A 931 -42.63 -3.53 35.23
C SER A 931 -42.50 -3.26 36.74
N ASP A 932 -42.29 -4.32 37.51
CA ASP A 932 -42.05 -4.18 38.96
C ASP A 932 -40.74 -3.44 39.26
N SER A 933 -39.75 -3.53 38.36
CA SER A 933 -38.54 -2.72 38.46
C SER A 933 -38.85 -1.23 38.40
N ALA A 934 -39.74 -0.79 37.52
CA ALA A 934 -40.14 0.62 37.43
C ALA A 934 -40.89 1.06 38.69
N LYS A 935 -41.84 0.25 39.17
CA LYS A 935 -42.62 0.51 40.39
C LYS A 935 -41.72 0.71 41.62
N ASN A 936 -40.63 -0.04 41.71
CA ASN A 936 -39.75 -0.02 42.87
C ASN A 936 -38.64 1.05 42.80
N LYS A 937 -38.21 1.46 41.60
CA LYS A 937 -37.02 2.30 41.40
C LYS A 937 -37.30 3.74 40.98
N VAL A 938 -38.43 4.00 40.33
CA VAL A 938 -38.75 5.35 39.81
C VAL A 938 -39.32 6.21 40.93
N THR A 939 -38.69 7.35 41.22
CA THR A 939 -39.10 8.19 42.36
C THR A 939 -40.33 9.05 42.08
N ASN A 940 -40.51 9.48 40.82
CA ASN A 940 -41.60 10.34 40.38
C ASN A 940 -42.64 9.59 39.53
N LEU A 941 -42.83 8.30 39.77
CA LEU A 941 -43.62 7.42 38.90
C LEU A 941 -45.07 7.88 38.73
N GLU A 942 -45.76 8.17 39.84
CA GLU A 942 -47.17 8.59 39.82
C GLU A 942 -47.36 9.90 39.04
N ALA A 943 -46.52 10.90 39.32
CA ALA A 943 -46.56 12.19 38.63
C ALA A 943 -46.28 12.02 37.12
N ALA A 944 -45.31 11.19 36.75
CA ALA A 944 -44.98 10.94 35.35
C ALA A 944 -46.06 10.15 34.61
N ILE A 945 -46.74 9.20 35.26
CA ILE A 945 -47.89 8.50 34.68
C ILE A 945 -49.01 9.47 34.33
N VAL A 946 -49.34 10.38 35.27
CA VAL A 946 -50.36 11.41 35.04
C VAL A 946 -49.99 12.28 33.85
N GLU A 947 -48.76 12.76 33.78
CA GLU A 947 -48.30 13.64 32.69
C GLU A 947 -48.31 12.93 31.33
N ILE A 948 -47.78 11.70 31.26
CA ILE A 948 -47.78 10.89 30.04
C ILE A 948 -49.20 10.62 29.54
N LEU A 949 -50.16 10.35 30.44
CA LEU A 949 -51.56 10.13 30.09
C LEU A 949 -52.29 11.43 29.69
N ASN A 950 -51.94 12.57 30.30
CA ASN A 950 -52.51 13.89 30.01
C ASN A 950 -52.09 14.46 28.67
N HIS A 951 -51.05 13.90 28.03
CA HIS A 951 -50.66 14.26 26.68
C HIS A 951 -51.76 13.83 25.69
N THR A 952 -52.79 14.64 25.48
CA THR A 952 -54.04 14.30 24.76
C THR A 952 -53.95 14.32 23.23
N ILE A 953 -52.75 14.53 22.67
CA ILE A 953 -52.56 14.67 21.22
C ILE A 953 -52.88 13.36 20.48
N ASP A 954 -53.72 13.44 19.44
CA ASP A 954 -53.96 12.35 18.49
C ASP A 954 -52.68 12.12 17.68
N THR A 955 -52.02 11.00 17.97
CA THR A 955 -50.76 10.61 17.34
C THR A 955 -50.93 10.34 15.85
N ALA A 956 -52.07 9.79 15.41
CA ALA A 956 -52.30 9.50 13.99
C ALA A 956 -52.49 10.79 13.19
N GLU A 957 -53.22 11.77 13.75
CA GLU A 957 -53.41 13.08 13.11
C GLU A 957 -52.10 13.88 13.05
N GLN A 958 -51.32 13.91 14.13
CA GLN A 958 -50.07 14.68 14.19
C GLN A 958 -48.96 14.07 13.33
N SER A 959 -48.82 12.75 13.36
CA SER A 959 -47.78 12.05 12.60
C SER A 959 -48.14 11.77 11.15
N LEU A 960 -49.43 11.88 10.80
CA LEU A 960 -50.01 11.47 9.51
C LEU A 960 -49.79 9.98 9.19
N VAL A 961 -49.54 9.15 10.21
CA VAL A 961 -49.36 7.70 10.07
C VAL A 961 -50.69 6.99 10.29
N ALA A 962 -50.99 6.03 9.43
CA ALA A 962 -52.18 5.20 9.57
C ALA A 962 -52.20 4.47 10.93
N ALA A 963 -53.35 4.51 11.62
CA ALA A 963 -53.53 3.88 12.94
C ALA A 963 -53.18 2.38 12.97
N GLU A 964 -53.39 1.66 11.86
CA GLU A 964 -53.01 0.26 11.72
C GLU A 964 -51.49 0.04 11.90
N LYS A 965 -50.65 0.85 11.24
CA LYS A 965 -49.19 0.78 11.37
C LYS A 965 -48.75 1.09 12.81
N LEU A 966 -49.38 2.09 13.43
CA LEU A 966 -49.11 2.46 14.82
C LEU A 966 -49.47 1.31 15.78
N ASN A 967 -50.64 0.70 15.61
CA ASN A 967 -51.07 -0.47 16.41
C ASN A 967 -50.14 -1.67 16.22
N GLN A 968 -49.68 -1.92 15.00
CA GLN A 968 -48.68 -2.96 14.72
C GLN A 968 -47.36 -2.69 15.48
N PHE A 969 -46.90 -1.44 15.47
CA PHE A 969 -45.71 -1.02 16.21
C PHE A 969 -45.86 -1.23 17.72
N TYR A 970 -46.98 -0.78 18.30
CA TYR A 970 -47.25 -0.94 19.73
C TYR A 970 -47.34 -2.41 20.14
N SER A 971 -47.97 -3.24 19.30
CA SER A 971 -48.07 -4.69 19.54
C SER A 971 -46.70 -5.37 19.60
N LEU A 972 -45.76 -4.99 18.73
CA LEU A 972 -44.39 -5.51 18.75
C LEU A 972 -43.67 -5.20 20.08
N LEU A 973 -43.88 -3.99 20.61
CA LEU A 973 -43.19 -3.49 21.81
C LEU A 973 -43.81 -3.97 23.14
N ASN A 974 -45.10 -4.30 23.17
CA ASN A 974 -45.81 -4.70 24.40
C ASN A 974 -45.42 -6.08 24.95
N ASN A 975 -44.78 -6.96 24.18
CA ASN A 975 -44.38 -8.28 24.66
C ASN A 975 -43.11 -8.21 25.53
N ASP A 976 -43.23 -8.53 26.82
CA ASP A 976 -42.18 -8.42 27.83
C ASP A 976 -40.98 -9.35 27.61
N GLN A 977 -41.14 -10.43 26.82
CA GLN A 977 -40.07 -11.38 26.48
C GLN A 977 -39.13 -10.84 25.40
N ASN A 978 -39.58 -9.88 24.59
CA ASN A 978 -38.79 -9.35 23.49
C ASN A 978 -37.65 -8.46 24.01
N LYS A 979 -36.45 -8.71 23.51
CA LYS A 979 -35.26 -7.85 23.65
C LYS A 979 -35.30 -6.74 22.61
N ILE A 980 -35.21 -5.49 23.06
CA ILE A 980 -35.47 -4.33 22.22
C ILE A 980 -34.32 -3.33 22.28
N VAL A 981 -33.67 -3.11 21.13
CA VAL A 981 -32.61 -2.11 20.98
C VAL A 981 -33.10 -0.96 20.11
N PHE A 982 -33.02 0.24 20.65
CA PHE A 982 -33.23 1.48 19.91
C PHE A 982 -31.91 1.98 19.34
N ILE A 983 -31.95 2.51 18.12
CA ILE A 983 -30.82 3.18 17.47
C ILE A 983 -31.26 4.59 17.17
N TYR A 984 -30.55 5.56 17.73
CA TYR A 984 -30.88 6.97 17.62
C TYR A 984 -29.63 7.79 17.36
N ASN A 985 -29.65 8.66 16.36
CA ASN A 985 -28.56 9.60 16.09
C ASN A 985 -28.89 10.95 16.73
N ILE A 986 -28.25 11.24 17.87
CA ILE A 986 -28.48 12.48 18.63
C ILE A 986 -27.94 13.72 17.92
N ASP A 987 -27.03 13.52 16.96
CA ASP A 987 -26.39 14.59 16.22
C ASP A 987 -26.98 14.77 14.82
N SER A 988 -28.05 14.05 14.46
CA SER A 988 -28.77 14.20 13.19
C SER A 988 -29.33 15.61 13.02
N ASN A 989 -28.99 16.27 11.92
CA ASN A 989 -29.22 17.72 11.73
C ASN A 989 -30.68 18.10 11.45
N GLU A 990 -31.53 17.17 11.04
CA GLU A 990 -32.84 17.54 10.51
C GLU A 990 -34.03 17.16 11.40
N ASN A 991 -33.89 16.13 12.25
CA ASN A 991 -35.01 15.51 12.97
C ASN A 991 -34.70 15.10 14.42
N ALA A 992 -33.47 15.29 14.89
CA ALA A 992 -33.13 14.95 16.27
C ALA A 992 -33.79 15.93 17.24
N SER A 993 -34.43 15.38 18.28
CA SER A 993 -35.04 16.12 19.37
C SER A 993 -34.71 15.46 20.71
N ALA A 994 -34.67 16.23 21.79
CA ALA A 994 -34.48 15.71 23.14
C ALA A 994 -35.67 14.83 23.56
N GLU A 995 -36.87 15.19 23.11
CA GLU A 995 -38.14 14.52 23.39
C GLU A 995 -38.18 13.10 22.84
N ASN A 996 -37.63 12.86 21.63
CA ASN A 996 -37.49 11.51 21.07
C ASN A 996 -36.71 10.62 22.05
N LEU A 997 -35.54 11.09 22.48
CA LEU A 997 -34.63 10.31 23.31
C LEU A 997 -35.18 10.11 24.73
N ARG A 998 -35.77 11.16 25.33
CA ARG A 998 -36.48 11.09 26.61
C ARG A 998 -37.65 10.11 26.57
N SER A 999 -38.41 10.08 25.47
CA SER A 999 -39.53 9.15 25.29
C SER A 999 -39.08 7.69 25.19
N ILE A 1000 -37.98 7.42 24.47
CA ILE A 1000 -37.37 6.08 24.42
C ILE A 1000 -36.90 5.66 25.82
N ALA A 1001 -36.25 6.56 26.56
CA ALA A 1001 -35.80 6.29 27.92
C ALA A 1001 -36.96 5.96 28.86
N ASN A 1002 -38.04 6.76 28.83
CA ASN A 1002 -39.26 6.50 29.60
C ASN A 1002 -39.82 5.09 29.31
N TYR A 1003 -39.92 4.71 28.03
CA TYR A 1003 -40.37 3.37 27.64
C TYR A 1003 -39.48 2.25 28.20
N LEU A 1004 -38.15 2.39 28.08
CA LEU A 1004 -37.21 1.38 28.56
C LEU A 1004 -37.24 1.20 30.08
N ILE A 1005 -37.46 2.30 30.82
CA ILE A 1005 -37.62 2.28 32.28
C ILE A 1005 -38.95 1.63 32.65
N LEU A 1006 -40.07 2.14 32.11
CA LEU A 1006 -41.42 1.63 32.41
C LEU A 1006 -41.55 0.14 32.15
N SER A 1007 -41.00 -0.33 31.02
CA SER A 1007 -41.00 -1.74 30.67
C SER A 1007 -39.92 -2.60 31.36
N GLY A 1008 -39.05 -1.99 32.18
CA GLY A 1008 -38.02 -2.72 32.94
C GLY A 1008 -36.95 -3.34 32.06
N ARG A 1009 -36.70 -2.77 30.88
CA ARG A 1009 -35.70 -3.23 29.90
C ARG A 1009 -34.34 -2.54 30.07
N HIS A 1010 -34.30 -1.41 30.77
CA HIS A 1010 -33.05 -0.72 31.12
C HIS A 1010 -32.03 -1.64 31.83
N GLY A 1011 -30.78 -1.61 31.38
CA GLY A 1011 -29.65 -2.35 31.99
C GLY A 1011 -29.63 -3.86 31.75
N LYS A 1012 -30.48 -4.40 30.86
CA LYS A 1012 -30.53 -5.83 30.52
C LYS A 1012 -29.85 -6.12 29.19
N ASN A 1013 -29.23 -7.30 29.05
CA ASN A 1013 -28.62 -7.75 27.79
C ASN A 1013 -29.63 -7.74 26.64
N GLY A 1014 -29.21 -7.29 25.46
CA GLY A 1014 -30.06 -7.17 24.27
C GLY A 1014 -31.12 -6.07 24.36
N ASN A 1015 -31.06 -5.19 25.36
CA ASN A 1015 -32.00 -4.09 25.54
C ASN A 1015 -31.27 -2.77 25.74
N GLY A 1016 -31.86 -1.67 25.27
CA GLY A 1016 -31.35 -0.33 25.53
C GLY A 1016 -31.30 0.54 24.29
N ILE A 1017 -30.42 1.54 24.32
CA ILE A 1017 -30.25 2.53 23.26
C ILE A 1017 -28.78 2.54 22.83
N VAL A 1018 -28.55 2.40 21.53
CA VAL A 1018 -27.29 2.75 20.89
C VAL A 1018 -27.42 4.19 20.39
N LEU A 1019 -26.69 5.08 21.03
CA LEU A 1019 -26.70 6.51 20.76
C LEU A 1019 -25.56 6.86 19.79
N LEU A 1020 -25.92 7.07 18.52
CA LEU A 1020 -24.98 7.47 17.50
C LEU A 1020 -24.64 8.95 17.61
N ARG A 1021 -23.37 9.25 17.35
CA ARG A 1021 -22.81 10.60 17.34
C ARG A 1021 -22.13 10.89 16.00
N LYS A 1022 -21.80 12.16 15.74
CA LYS A 1022 -21.29 12.58 14.43
C LYS A 1022 -19.91 12.00 14.08
N HIS A 1023 -18.96 12.00 15.02
CA HIS A 1023 -17.56 11.66 14.75
C HIS A 1023 -17.02 10.46 15.56
N ASN A 1024 -15.92 9.87 15.09
CA ASN A 1024 -15.32 8.64 15.63
C ASN A 1024 -15.05 8.69 17.14
N ASN A 1025 -14.67 9.84 17.68
CA ASN A 1025 -14.38 10.01 19.11
C ASN A 1025 -15.33 10.97 19.83
N SER A 1026 -16.52 11.19 19.27
CA SER A 1026 -17.51 12.07 19.91
C SER A 1026 -17.98 11.54 21.26
N ALA A 1027 -18.07 10.23 21.43
CA ALA A 1027 -18.37 9.64 22.74
C ALA A 1027 -17.22 9.87 23.74
N GLY A 1028 -15.97 9.73 23.30
CA GLY A 1028 -14.78 9.97 24.12
C GLY A 1028 -14.67 11.43 24.57
N MET A 1029 -14.98 12.38 23.68
CA MET A 1029 -15.04 13.81 24.03
C MET A 1029 -16.01 14.10 25.18
N MET A 1030 -17.20 13.51 25.15
CA MET A 1030 -18.19 13.66 26.23
C MET A 1030 -17.73 12.95 27.50
N GLU A 1031 -17.23 11.72 27.35
CA GLU A 1031 -16.75 10.88 28.45
C GLU A 1031 -15.59 11.53 29.22
N LEU A 1032 -14.63 12.13 28.51
CA LEU A 1032 -13.42 12.72 29.09
C LEU A 1032 -13.62 14.15 29.57
N GLY A 1033 -14.83 14.69 29.46
CA GLY A 1033 -15.15 16.01 29.96
C GLY A 1033 -14.60 17.14 29.10
N THR A 1034 -14.41 16.92 27.79
CA THR A 1034 -14.04 17.98 26.84
C THR A 1034 -15.30 18.74 26.40
N ASN A 1035 -16.06 19.20 27.39
CA ASN A 1035 -17.22 20.08 27.29
C ASN A 1035 -17.43 20.73 28.66
N GLN A 1036 -18.35 21.68 28.76
CA GLN A 1036 -18.56 22.43 30.00
C GLN A 1036 -19.36 21.70 31.08
N ASN A 1037 -20.21 20.75 30.67
CA ASN A 1037 -21.15 20.07 31.56
C ASN A 1037 -20.48 18.96 32.39
N TYR A 1038 -19.38 18.38 31.88
CA TYR A 1038 -18.74 17.20 32.45
C TYR A 1038 -17.24 17.40 32.71
N LEU A 1039 -16.81 16.89 33.85
CA LEU A 1039 -15.45 16.38 34.09
C LEU A 1039 -15.36 14.91 33.63
N PRO A 1040 -14.14 14.33 33.51
CA PRO A 1040 -13.96 12.92 33.12
C PRO A 1040 -14.87 11.94 33.88
N GLY A 1041 -15.48 11.00 33.17
CA GLY A 1041 -16.43 10.03 33.71
C GLY A 1041 -17.84 10.58 33.94
N PHE A 1042 -18.26 11.57 33.13
CA PHE A 1042 -19.54 12.28 33.24
C PHE A 1042 -19.79 12.82 34.65
N VAL A 1043 -18.77 13.47 35.23
CA VAL A 1043 -18.85 14.06 36.57
C VAL A 1043 -19.39 15.49 36.43
N THR A 1044 -20.56 15.75 37.01
CA THR A 1044 -21.24 17.06 36.98
C THR A 1044 -21.01 17.82 38.28
N LYS A 1045 -21.49 19.08 38.35
CA LYS A 1045 -21.47 19.91 39.58
C LYS A 1045 -22.10 19.24 40.80
N GLU A 1046 -23.04 18.31 40.60
CA GLU A 1046 -23.72 17.59 41.68
C GLU A 1046 -22.84 16.50 42.31
N ASN A 1047 -21.80 16.04 41.60
CA ASN A 1047 -20.91 14.95 42.01
C ASN A 1047 -19.74 15.44 42.91
N LYS A 1048 -20.05 16.09 44.03
CA LYS A 1048 -19.05 16.75 44.92
C LYS A 1048 -17.87 15.84 45.32
N LYS A 1049 -18.13 14.57 45.67
CA LYS A 1049 -17.09 13.62 46.07
C LYS A 1049 -16.11 13.31 44.94
N GLN A 1050 -16.60 13.15 43.72
CA GLN A 1050 -15.76 12.90 42.55
C GLN A 1050 -14.96 14.15 42.16
N ILE A 1051 -15.56 15.34 42.27
CA ILE A 1051 -14.85 16.62 42.06
C ILE A 1051 -13.66 16.73 43.04
N GLU A 1052 -13.86 16.43 44.32
CA GLU A 1052 -12.79 16.42 45.34
C GLU A 1052 -11.69 15.40 45.01
N GLN A 1053 -12.05 14.21 44.52
CA GLN A 1053 -11.09 13.19 44.10
C GLN A 1053 -10.23 13.65 42.92
N ILE A 1054 -10.87 14.20 41.87
CA ILE A 1054 -10.16 14.72 40.70
C ILE A 1054 -9.27 15.90 41.09
N SER A 1055 -9.79 16.82 41.91
CA SER A 1055 -9.03 17.97 42.42
C SER A 1055 -7.79 17.54 43.20
N LYS A 1056 -7.90 16.48 44.02
CA LYS A 1056 -6.75 15.90 44.74
C LYS A 1056 -5.74 15.23 43.82
N LEU A 1057 -6.21 14.46 42.83
CA LEU A 1057 -5.35 13.77 41.86
C LEU A 1057 -4.57 14.76 40.99
N TRP A 1058 -5.22 15.84 40.55
CA TRP A 1058 -4.56 16.89 39.76
C TRP A 1058 -3.79 17.91 40.60
N ASN A 1059 -3.89 17.84 41.93
CA ASN A 1059 -3.33 18.83 42.84
C ASN A 1059 -3.74 20.27 42.47
N ALA A 1060 -5.00 20.46 42.10
CA ALA A 1060 -5.51 21.74 41.58
C ALA A 1060 -6.95 22.00 42.05
N GLN A 1061 -7.25 23.25 42.40
CA GLN A 1061 -8.62 23.69 42.66
C GLN A 1061 -9.36 23.86 41.33
N LEU A 1062 -10.47 23.14 41.16
CA LEU A 1062 -11.26 23.15 39.94
C LEU A 1062 -12.18 24.38 39.86
N PRO A 1063 -12.41 24.92 38.65
CA PRO A 1063 -13.34 26.03 38.42
C PRO A 1063 -14.81 25.58 38.56
N ASP A 1064 -15.73 26.56 38.59
CA ASP A 1064 -17.17 26.29 38.59
C ASP A 1064 -17.59 25.64 37.26
N LEU A 1065 -18.39 24.57 37.35
CA LEU A 1065 -18.89 23.83 36.19
C LEU A 1065 -20.19 24.40 35.62
N THR A 1066 -20.71 25.51 36.15
CA THR A 1066 -21.95 26.16 35.69
C THR A 1066 -21.75 27.19 34.58
N ASP A 1067 -20.52 27.42 34.14
CA ASP A 1067 -20.19 28.39 33.09
C ASP A 1067 -20.86 28.09 31.73
N ASP A 1068 -21.44 29.11 31.11
CA ASP A 1068 -22.00 29.06 29.74
C ASP A 1068 -21.09 29.76 28.72
N LEU A 1069 -20.32 28.97 27.96
CA LEU A 1069 -19.37 29.45 26.95
C LEU A 1069 -20.06 30.03 25.73
N LEU A 1070 -21.21 29.49 25.31
CA LEU A 1070 -21.93 30.02 24.15
C LEU A 1070 -22.39 31.45 24.45
N THR A 1071 -22.98 31.69 25.62
CA THR A 1071 -23.34 33.03 26.06
C THR A 1071 -22.10 33.93 26.17
N LYS A 1072 -21.00 33.46 26.77
CA LYS A 1072 -19.74 34.22 26.83
C LYS A 1072 -19.20 34.59 25.42
N LEU A 1073 -19.35 33.72 24.43
CA LEU A 1073 -18.94 34.00 23.05
C LEU A 1073 -19.85 35.03 22.37
N ILE A 1074 -21.17 34.91 22.52
CA ILE A 1074 -22.16 35.87 21.99
C ILE A 1074 -21.94 37.25 22.60
N GLU A 1075 -21.69 37.31 23.90
CA GLU A 1075 -21.40 38.54 24.65
C GLU A 1075 -19.95 39.05 24.44
N LYS A 1076 -19.16 38.38 23.61
CA LYS A 1076 -17.76 38.73 23.29
C LYS A 1076 -16.85 38.77 24.53
N LYS A 1077 -17.12 37.97 25.55
CA LYS A 1077 -16.27 37.84 26.76
C LYS A 1077 -15.00 37.03 26.47
N ILE A 1078 -15.04 36.10 25.52
CA ILE A 1078 -13.86 35.37 25.05
C ILE A 1078 -13.01 36.27 24.14
N LYS A 1079 -11.74 36.44 24.48
CA LYS A 1079 -10.76 37.27 23.75
C LYS A 1079 -9.69 36.44 23.05
N LEU A 1080 -9.39 35.25 23.57
CA LEU A 1080 -8.43 34.32 22.98
C LEU A 1080 -9.07 32.94 22.82
N ALA A 1081 -9.00 32.39 21.61
CA ALA A 1081 -9.41 31.01 21.34
C ALA A 1081 -8.20 30.16 20.92
N LEU A 1082 -8.06 28.99 21.56
CA LEU A 1082 -7.20 27.92 21.10
C LEU A 1082 -8.08 26.90 20.38
N VAL A 1083 -7.85 26.66 19.10
CA VAL A 1083 -8.68 25.76 18.27
C VAL A 1083 -7.84 24.58 17.80
N PHE A 1084 -8.29 23.36 18.10
CA PHE A 1084 -7.61 22.11 17.75
C PHE A 1084 -8.48 21.28 16.81
N GLY A 1085 -8.07 21.12 15.54
CA GLY A 1085 -8.69 20.16 14.61
C GLY A 1085 -10.06 20.55 14.04
N GLU A 1086 -10.45 21.83 14.12
CA GLU A 1086 -11.74 22.36 13.66
C GLU A 1086 -11.58 23.60 12.76
N ASP A 1087 -12.47 23.74 11.77
CA ASP A 1087 -12.51 24.86 10.82
C ASP A 1087 -13.81 25.69 10.95
N PRO A 1088 -14.06 26.34 12.10
CA PRO A 1088 -15.27 27.15 12.32
C PRO A 1088 -15.42 28.31 11.33
N ALA A 1089 -14.32 28.81 10.75
CA ALA A 1089 -14.37 29.87 9.75
C ALA A 1089 -14.99 29.43 8.41
N ASN A 1090 -15.13 28.12 8.18
CA ASN A 1090 -15.76 27.58 6.98
C ASN A 1090 -17.29 27.49 7.07
N ASP A 1091 -17.85 27.50 8.28
CA ASP A 1091 -19.29 27.55 8.51
C ASP A 1091 -19.75 29.00 8.71
N GLU A 1092 -20.76 29.45 7.96
CA GLU A 1092 -21.16 30.87 7.97
C GLU A 1092 -21.58 31.35 9.37
N LYS A 1093 -22.39 30.57 10.08
CA LYS A 1093 -22.94 30.97 11.38
C LYS A 1093 -21.91 30.89 12.50
N LEU A 1094 -21.10 29.83 12.51
CA LEU A 1094 -20.01 29.74 13.48
C LEU A 1094 -18.95 30.80 13.21
N ASN A 1095 -18.71 31.17 11.95
CA ASN A 1095 -17.81 32.25 11.60
C ASN A 1095 -18.31 33.62 12.11
N GLU A 1096 -19.62 33.87 12.18
CA GLU A 1096 -20.15 35.10 12.79
C GLU A 1096 -19.75 35.26 14.27
N ILE A 1097 -19.52 34.16 14.98
CA ILE A 1097 -19.05 34.15 16.37
C ILE A 1097 -17.51 34.13 16.38
N TYR A 1098 -16.89 33.20 15.66
CA TYR A 1098 -15.46 32.96 15.66
C TYR A 1098 -14.64 34.16 15.15
N SER A 1099 -15.10 34.84 14.09
CA SER A 1099 -14.41 36.00 13.51
C SER A 1099 -14.26 37.16 14.50
N LYS A 1100 -15.20 37.29 15.46
CA LYS A 1100 -15.22 38.34 16.49
C LYS A 1100 -14.24 38.12 17.64
N ILE A 1101 -13.60 36.95 17.72
CA ILE A 1101 -12.57 36.67 18.73
C ILE A 1101 -11.28 37.38 18.33
N ASN A 1102 -10.73 38.17 19.25
CA ASN A 1102 -9.59 39.06 18.99
C ASN A 1102 -8.33 38.31 18.61
N SER A 1103 -7.97 37.28 19.38
CA SER A 1103 -6.75 36.51 19.19
C SER A 1103 -7.03 35.01 19.07
N LYS A 1104 -6.25 34.32 18.22
CA LYS A 1104 -6.51 32.94 17.80
C LYS A 1104 -5.19 32.17 17.69
N ILE A 1105 -5.12 31.03 18.38
CA ILE A 1105 -4.06 30.03 18.20
C ILE A 1105 -4.72 28.78 17.62
N VAL A 1106 -4.20 28.27 16.50
CA VAL A 1106 -4.82 27.17 15.75
C VAL A 1106 -3.85 26.00 15.63
N PHE A 1107 -4.29 24.82 16.00
CA PHE A 1107 -3.56 23.55 15.89
C PHE A 1107 -4.27 22.72 14.83
N GLU A 1108 -3.68 22.62 13.65
CA GLU A 1108 -4.34 22.03 12.50
C GLU A 1108 -3.34 21.32 11.57
N PRO A 1109 -3.68 20.15 11.02
CA PRO A 1109 -2.81 19.49 10.07
C PRO A 1109 -2.75 20.16 8.68
N TYR A 1110 -3.79 20.88 8.25
CA TYR A 1110 -3.88 21.45 6.92
C TYR A 1110 -4.18 22.94 6.93
N ASN A 1111 -3.67 23.65 5.92
CA ASN A 1111 -4.07 25.03 5.69
C ASN A 1111 -5.53 25.12 5.25
N ASN A 1112 -6.34 25.86 6.02
CA ASN A 1112 -7.78 26.04 5.82
C ASN A 1112 -8.21 27.50 6.11
N LYS A 1113 -9.52 27.78 6.20
CA LYS A 1113 -10.01 29.16 6.44
C LYS A 1113 -9.69 29.64 7.86
N THR A 1114 -9.74 28.74 8.83
CA THR A 1114 -9.45 29.02 10.24
C THR A 1114 -7.96 29.34 10.44
N THR A 1115 -7.04 28.57 9.84
CA THR A 1115 -5.58 28.85 9.93
C THR A 1115 -5.22 30.23 9.38
N LYS A 1116 -5.81 30.64 8.25
CA LYS A 1116 -5.58 31.97 7.65
C LYS A 1116 -5.97 33.15 8.55
N SER A 1117 -6.91 32.93 9.48
CA SER A 1117 -7.39 33.96 10.39
C SER A 1117 -6.65 33.98 11.73
N ALA A 1118 -5.74 33.03 11.96
CA ALA A 1118 -5.02 32.85 13.20
C ALA A 1118 -3.88 33.86 13.40
N ASP A 1119 -3.52 34.12 14.65
CA ASP A 1119 -2.29 34.84 15.01
C ASP A 1119 -1.09 33.89 15.10
N LEU A 1120 -1.36 32.62 15.45
CA LEU A 1120 -0.36 31.57 15.59
C LEU A 1120 -0.95 30.24 15.14
N VAL A 1121 -0.21 29.50 14.32
CA VAL A 1121 -0.59 28.19 13.78
C VAL A 1121 0.47 27.16 14.17
N PHE A 1122 0.04 26.04 14.73
CA PHE A 1122 0.87 24.87 14.98
C PHE A 1122 0.50 23.76 14.00
N PRO A 1123 1.49 23.20 13.25
CA PRO A 1123 1.28 21.95 12.54
C PRO A 1123 1.11 20.83 13.56
N VAL A 1124 0.04 20.07 13.44
CA VAL A 1124 -0.19 18.87 14.25
C VAL A 1124 -0.33 17.64 13.37
N SER A 1125 -0.19 16.47 13.98
CA SER A 1125 -0.23 15.17 13.34
C SER A 1125 -1.64 14.77 12.96
N SER A 1126 -1.77 14.08 11.82
CA SER A 1126 -3.03 13.47 11.40
C SER A 1126 -3.28 12.15 12.15
N TYR A 1127 -4.48 11.57 12.04
CA TYR A 1127 -4.82 10.34 12.80
C TYR A 1127 -3.96 9.11 12.47
N ILE A 1128 -3.26 9.10 11.32
CA ILE A 1128 -2.36 8.00 10.94
C ILE A 1128 -0.91 8.24 11.36
N GLU A 1129 -0.60 9.46 11.78
CA GLU A 1129 0.71 9.90 12.27
C GLU A 1129 0.78 9.86 13.80
N GLU A 1130 -0.39 9.71 14.43
CA GLU A 1130 -0.60 9.71 15.86
C GLU A 1130 -0.82 8.29 16.39
N GLU A 1131 -0.47 8.07 17.66
CA GLU A 1131 -0.89 6.90 18.41
C GLU A 1131 -1.80 7.34 19.56
N GLY A 1132 -2.92 6.66 19.74
CA GLY A 1132 -3.95 7.12 20.63
C GLY A 1132 -5.05 6.10 20.83
N SER A 1133 -6.05 6.47 21.62
CA SER A 1133 -7.26 5.68 21.76
C SER A 1133 -8.49 6.50 21.39
N TYR A 1134 -9.51 5.83 20.87
CA TYR A 1134 -10.78 6.45 20.49
C TYR A 1134 -11.96 5.66 21.09
N THR A 1135 -12.94 6.37 21.63
CA THR A 1135 -14.17 5.79 22.18
C THR A 1135 -15.29 5.83 21.14
N ARG A 1136 -15.77 4.66 20.74
CA ARG A 1136 -16.90 4.49 19.82
C ARG A 1136 -18.24 4.92 20.43
N ALA A 1137 -19.27 5.03 19.59
CA ALA A 1137 -20.66 5.28 20.01
C ALA A 1137 -21.17 4.28 21.06
N ASP A 1138 -20.71 3.03 21.05
CA ASP A 1138 -21.08 2.00 22.03
C ASP A 1138 -20.16 1.97 23.27
N ASN A 1139 -19.39 3.04 23.50
CA ASN A 1139 -18.52 3.22 24.66
C ASN A 1139 -17.36 2.21 24.77
N VAL A 1140 -16.99 1.57 23.66
CA VAL A 1140 -15.77 0.76 23.58
C VAL A 1140 -14.60 1.66 23.22
N VAL A 1141 -13.54 1.62 24.05
CA VAL A 1141 -12.26 2.26 23.77
C VAL A 1141 -11.44 1.36 22.85
N GLN A 1142 -10.97 1.92 21.74
CA GLN A 1142 -10.16 1.24 20.73
C GLN A 1142 -8.77 1.87 20.67
N GLU A 1143 -7.75 1.03 20.71
CA GLU A 1143 -6.37 1.44 20.42
C GLU A 1143 -6.18 1.77 18.94
N SER A 1144 -5.35 2.77 18.66
CA SER A 1144 -4.97 3.21 17.33
C SER A 1144 -3.44 3.24 17.24
N GLY A 1145 -2.90 2.50 16.27
CA GLY A 1145 -1.49 2.50 15.96
C GLY A 1145 -1.14 3.58 14.94
N ARG A 1146 0.12 4.03 15.02
CA ARG A 1146 0.71 4.93 14.04
C ARG A 1146 1.11 4.17 12.77
N VAL A 1147 0.73 4.71 11.61
CA VAL A 1147 1.04 4.16 10.28
C VAL A 1147 2.29 4.83 9.70
N VAL A 1148 2.36 6.16 9.73
CA VAL A 1148 3.48 6.94 9.19
C VAL A 1148 4.09 7.82 10.29
N LYS A 1149 5.31 8.32 10.07
CA LYS A 1149 5.96 9.19 11.06
C LYS A 1149 5.19 10.50 11.27
N SER A 1150 5.24 11.00 12.50
CA SER A 1150 4.70 12.31 12.88
C SER A 1150 5.40 13.44 12.12
N VAL A 1151 4.64 14.51 11.81
CA VAL A 1151 5.19 15.71 11.16
C VAL A 1151 6.19 16.44 12.07
N ASN A 1152 6.00 16.35 13.38
CA ASN A 1152 6.93 16.90 14.36
C ASN A 1152 7.66 15.75 15.08
N ASP A 1153 8.79 16.06 15.72
CA ASP A 1153 9.46 15.14 16.66
C ASP A 1153 8.57 14.76 17.87
N TYR A 1154 7.43 15.45 18.02
CA TYR A 1154 6.44 15.22 19.05
C TYR A 1154 5.11 14.76 18.43
N THR A 1155 4.43 13.86 19.12
CA THR A 1155 3.00 13.59 18.93
C THR A 1155 2.14 14.75 19.43
N ASN A 1156 0.88 14.80 19.05
CA ASN A 1156 -0.05 15.85 19.44
C ASN A 1156 -0.26 15.90 20.95
N TRP A 1157 -0.42 14.76 21.61
CA TRP A 1157 -0.59 14.73 23.06
C TRP A 1157 0.68 15.24 23.77
N GLN A 1158 1.87 14.99 23.22
CA GLN A 1158 3.14 15.54 23.72
C GLN A 1158 3.20 17.06 23.54
N LEU A 1159 2.76 17.59 22.39
CA LEU A 1159 2.67 19.04 22.15
C LEU A 1159 1.71 19.71 23.14
N ILE A 1160 0.55 19.11 23.39
CA ILE A 1160 -0.43 19.62 24.35
C ILE A 1160 0.12 19.53 25.78
N ALA A 1161 0.75 18.42 26.15
CA ALA A 1161 1.39 18.26 27.45
C ALA A 1161 2.48 19.31 27.67
N ARG A 1162 3.30 19.57 26.64
CA ARG A 1162 4.33 20.61 26.66
C ARG A 1162 3.73 22.00 26.85
N LEU A 1163 2.65 22.33 26.14
CA LEU A 1163 1.91 23.58 26.36
C LEU A 1163 1.37 23.65 27.80
N GLY A 1164 0.84 22.55 28.32
CA GLY A 1164 0.32 22.47 29.68
C GLY A 1164 1.36 22.74 30.77
N ARG A 1165 2.59 22.23 30.62
CA ARG A 1165 3.70 22.47 31.56
C ARG A 1165 4.06 23.96 31.73
N ILE A 1166 3.72 24.81 30.77
CA ILE A 1166 3.95 26.27 30.86
C ILE A 1166 3.00 26.92 31.87
N PHE A 1167 1.80 26.35 32.05
CA PHE A 1167 0.71 26.97 32.82
C PHE A 1167 0.34 26.23 34.11
N ALA A 1168 0.63 24.93 34.22
CA ALA A 1168 0.35 24.13 35.41
C ALA A 1168 1.31 22.93 35.55
N ASP A 1169 1.50 22.50 36.79
CA ASP A 1169 2.14 21.23 37.13
C ASP A 1169 1.27 20.03 36.71
N GLY A 1170 1.86 18.83 36.64
CA GLY A 1170 1.12 17.60 36.32
C GLY A 1170 0.88 17.34 34.84
N PHE A 1171 1.72 17.90 33.95
CA PHE A 1171 1.73 17.62 32.51
C PHE A 1171 3.03 16.91 32.05
N SER A 1172 3.81 16.40 33.00
CA SER A 1172 4.99 15.59 32.72
C SER A 1172 4.60 14.12 32.73
N TYR A 1173 4.77 13.46 31.59
CA TYR A 1173 4.52 12.03 31.41
C TYR A 1173 5.72 11.44 30.67
N ASP A 1174 6.22 10.31 31.15
CA ASP A 1174 7.33 9.58 30.53
C ASP A 1174 6.85 8.69 29.38
N SER A 1175 5.56 8.32 29.40
CA SER A 1175 4.96 7.42 28.41
C SER A 1175 3.46 7.69 28.25
N ARG A 1176 2.89 7.18 27.16
CA ARG A 1176 1.44 7.22 26.92
C ARG A 1176 0.69 6.35 27.93
N GLU A 1177 1.28 5.25 28.38
CA GLU A 1177 0.73 4.35 29.39
C GLU A 1177 0.54 5.06 30.73
N GLU A 1178 1.45 5.95 31.10
CA GLU A 1178 1.32 6.78 32.30
C GLU A 1178 0.13 7.74 32.18
N LEU A 1179 0.00 8.41 31.03
CA LEU A 1179 -1.14 9.29 30.74
C LEU A 1179 -2.47 8.52 30.79
N ASN A 1180 -2.51 7.33 30.18
CA ASN A 1180 -3.70 6.46 30.22
C ASN A 1180 -4.03 5.98 31.63
N SER A 1181 -3.03 5.65 32.44
CA SER A 1181 -3.22 5.33 33.86
C SER A 1181 -3.81 6.49 34.65
N GLU A 1182 -3.43 7.74 34.33
CA GLU A 1182 -4.07 8.91 34.92
C GLU A 1182 -5.54 9.03 34.48
N ILE A 1183 -5.83 8.89 33.18
CA ILE A 1183 -7.19 8.91 32.62
C ILE A 1183 -8.09 7.88 33.30
N GLU A 1184 -7.60 6.65 33.50
CA GLU A 1184 -8.34 5.59 34.18
C GLU A 1184 -8.64 5.90 35.65
N LYS A 1185 -7.73 6.58 36.36
CA LYS A 1185 -7.93 6.97 37.77
C LYS A 1185 -8.96 8.06 37.96
N VAL A 1186 -9.02 9.04 37.05
CA VAL A 1186 -9.98 10.15 37.14
C VAL A 1186 -11.33 9.80 36.52
N ASN A 1187 -11.38 8.83 35.61
CA ASN A 1187 -12.59 8.38 34.96
C ASN A 1187 -13.21 7.18 35.70
N ARG A 1188 -14.21 7.46 36.54
CA ARG A 1188 -14.93 6.45 37.34
C ARG A 1188 -15.56 5.30 36.54
N LEU A 1189 -15.77 5.46 35.22
CA LEU A 1189 -16.36 4.44 34.37
C LEU A 1189 -15.32 3.47 33.81
N ARG A 1190 -14.07 3.93 33.64
CA ARG A 1190 -12.97 3.11 33.12
C ARG A 1190 -12.27 2.27 34.18
N ALA A 1191 -12.29 2.70 35.44
CA ALA A 1191 -11.61 2.04 36.56
C ALA A 1191 -11.95 0.54 36.77
N HIS A 1192 -13.04 0.05 36.16
CA HIS A 1192 -13.50 -1.33 36.28
C HIS A 1192 -13.72 -2.03 34.93
N SER A 1193 -13.34 -1.43 33.80
CA SER A 1193 -13.54 -2.01 32.46
C SER A 1193 -12.22 -2.47 31.84
N ASN A 1194 -12.20 -3.67 31.26
CA ASN A 1194 -11.08 -4.10 30.42
C ASN A 1194 -11.06 -3.32 29.11
N SER A 1195 -9.88 -3.13 28.53
CA SER A 1195 -9.72 -2.60 27.17
C SER A 1195 -10.52 -3.43 26.16
N ASN A 1196 -11.07 -2.79 25.13
CA ASN A 1196 -11.97 -3.38 24.14
C ASN A 1196 -13.32 -3.92 24.66
N GLN A 1197 -13.70 -3.61 25.90
CA GLN A 1197 -15.06 -3.84 26.40
C GLN A 1197 -15.77 -2.52 26.67
N SER A 1198 -17.08 -2.51 26.41
CA SER A 1198 -17.88 -1.34 26.73
C SER A 1198 -18.04 -1.25 28.24
N TRP A 1199 -17.68 -0.11 28.83
CA TRP A 1199 -17.84 0.10 30.27
C TRP A 1199 -19.30 0.07 30.71
N ILE A 1200 -20.26 0.17 29.78
CA ILE A 1200 -21.71 0.04 30.07
C ILE A 1200 -22.04 -1.32 30.68
N LYS A 1201 -21.28 -2.38 30.33
CA LYS A 1201 -21.49 -3.73 30.86
C LYS A 1201 -21.31 -3.73 32.38
N ASN A 1202 -20.35 -2.96 32.89
CA ASN A 1202 -20.10 -2.85 34.31
C ASN A 1202 -21.00 -1.81 34.98
N TYR A 1203 -21.18 -0.64 34.35
CA TYR A 1203 -22.03 0.39 34.92
C TYR A 1203 -23.50 -0.02 34.92
N TYR A 1204 -24.15 -0.18 33.77
CA TYR A 1204 -25.59 -0.43 33.70
C TYR A 1204 -26.02 -1.83 34.16
N ARG A 1205 -25.22 -2.88 33.86
CA ARG A 1205 -25.61 -4.27 34.14
C ARG A 1205 -25.19 -4.74 35.53
N ASN A 1206 -24.06 -4.26 36.05
CA ASN A 1206 -23.51 -4.71 37.34
C ASN A 1206 -23.59 -3.65 38.46
N GLY A 1207 -23.54 -2.34 38.15
CA GLY A 1207 -23.45 -1.25 39.15
C GLY A 1207 -24.73 -0.43 39.38
N CYS A 1208 -25.43 -0.04 38.31
CA CYS A 1208 -26.63 0.82 38.32
C CYS A 1208 -27.89 0.08 38.77
N ALA A 1209 -27.79 -1.21 39.09
CA ALA A 1209 -28.91 -2.02 39.56
C ALA A 1209 -29.54 -1.48 40.87
N ASN A 1210 -28.86 -0.58 41.59
CA ASN A 1210 -29.28 -0.07 42.90
C ASN A 1210 -29.59 1.43 42.94
N GLU A 1211 -29.47 2.17 41.83
CA GLU A 1211 -29.76 3.62 41.81
C GLU A 1211 -31.25 3.91 41.57
N LYS A 1212 -31.75 4.97 42.21
CA LYS A 1212 -33.11 5.49 41.99
C LYS A 1212 -33.16 6.21 40.64
N LEU A 1213 -34.23 5.98 39.87
CA LEU A 1213 -34.43 6.56 38.54
C LEU A 1213 -35.54 7.61 38.55
N ASN A 1214 -35.56 8.45 37.53
CA ASN A 1214 -36.67 9.36 37.24
C ASN A 1214 -37.24 9.10 35.85
N LEU A 1215 -38.49 9.46 35.64
CA LEU A 1215 -39.09 9.60 34.31
C LEU A 1215 -39.15 11.07 33.92
N SER A 1216 -39.00 11.34 32.62
CA SER A 1216 -39.18 12.70 32.09
C SER A 1216 -40.65 13.09 32.10
N VAL A 1217 -40.95 14.27 32.64
CA VAL A 1217 -42.31 14.85 32.68
C VAL A 1217 -42.50 16.00 31.67
N ASP A 1218 -41.46 16.77 31.35
CA ASP A 1218 -41.54 17.86 30.37
C ASP A 1218 -41.32 17.34 28.93
N ILE A 1219 -42.36 16.76 28.31
CA ILE A 1219 -42.32 16.37 26.89
C ILE A 1219 -43.18 17.36 26.08
N ILE A 1220 -42.60 18.51 25.73
CA ILE A 1220 -43.27 19.52 24.90
C ILE A 1220 -42.89 19.25 23.43
N VAL A 1221 -43.87 18.90 22.60
CA VAL A 1221 -43.66 18.74 21.15
C VAL A 1221 -43.50 20.12 20.51
N ASN A 1222 -42.28 20.64 20.46
CA ASN A 1222 -41.96 21.90 19.77
C ASN A 1222 -41.60 21.67 18.29
N GLU A 1223 -41.87 22.66 17.44
CA GLU A 1223 -41.41 22.66 16.05
C GLU A 1223 -39.87 22.66 16.00
N VAL A 1224 -39.33 21.74 15.20
CA VAL A 1224 -37.90 21.51 15.04
C VAL A 1224 -37.21 22.76 14.48
N GLY A 1225 -36.33 23.37 15.27
CA GLY A 1225 -35.43 24.41 14.78
C GLY A 1225 -34.44 23.83 13.77
N TYR A 1226 -34.33 24.45 12.59
CA TYR A 1226 -33.37 24.10 11.54
C TYR A 1226 -31.94 24.04 12.12
N THR A 1227 -31.23 22.92 11.96
CA THR A 1227 -29.80 22.82 12.30
C THR A 1227 -28.92 22.51 11.09
N HIS A 1228 -27.69 23.03 11.12
CA HIS A 1228 -26.83 23.28 9.96
C HIS A 1228 -25.91 22.12 9.59
N ASP A 1229 -25.57 22.06 8.30
CA ASP A 1229 -24.62 21.11 7.72
C ASP A 1229 -23.17 21.53 8.04
N ASN A 1230 -22.74 21.31 9.28
CA ASN A 1230 -21.46 21.83 9.78
C ASN A 1230 -20.26 21.11 9.13
N LYS A 1231 -19.73 21.73 8.07
CA LYS A 1231 -18.49 21.43 7.33
C LYS A 1231 -17.22 21.86 8.09
N LEU A 1232 -17.03 21.30 9.29
CA LEU A 1232 -16.02 21.76 10.26
C LEU A 1232 -14.68 21.02 10.24
N HIS A 1233 -14.56 19.92 9.48
CA HIS A 1233 -13.33 19.13 9.48
C HIS A 1233 -12.81 18.98 8.06
N TYR A 1234 -11.51 19.25 7.88
CA TYR A 1234 -10.86 19.25 6.58
C TYR A 1234 -11.14 17.96 5.78
N GLN A 1235 -10.99 16.79 6.41
CA GLN A 1235 -11.26 15.49 5.80
C GLN A 1235 -12.73 15.25 5.38
N GLU A 1236 -13.72 15.77 6.11
CA GLU A 1236 -15.14 15.65 5.71
C GLU A 1236 -15.43 16.58 4.53
N ASN A 1237 -14.83 17.76 4.53
CA ASN A 1237 -14.94 18.74 3.44
C ASN A 1237 -14.31 18.18 2.17
N TYR A 1238 -13.09 17.65 2.27
CA TYR A 1238 -12.43 16.95 1.17
C TYR A 1238 -13.27 15.78 0.66
N TYR A 1239 -13.75 14.91 1.55
CA TYR A 1239 -14.61 13.80 1.12
C TYR A 1239 -15.86 14.32 0.40
N SER A 1240 -16.51 15.36 0.89
CA SER A 1240 -17.72 15.90 0.29
C SER A 1240 -17.45 16.57 -1.06
N GLU A 1241 -16.33 17.27 -1.21
CA GLU A 1241 -16.03 18.11 -2.38
C GLU A 1241 -15.24 17.39 -3.46
N GLU A 1242 -14.34 16.49 -3.10
CA GLU A 1242 -13.43 15.80 -4.03
C GLU A 1242 -13.78 14.34 -4.28
N ILE A 1243 -14.52 13.70 -3.37
CA ILE A 1243 -14.91 12.28 -3.50
C ILE A 1243 -16.39 12.15 -3.81
N LYS A 1244 -17.26 12.66 -2.93
CA LYS A 1244 -18.72 12.54 -3.05
C LYS A 1244 -19.22 13.18 -4.36
N LYS A 1245 -18.76 14.39 -4.72
CA LYS A 1245 -19.11 15.01 -6.02
C LYS A 1245 -18.65 14.25 -7.27
N LYS A 1246 -17.65 13.37 -7.16
CA LYS A 1246 -17.25 12.49 -8.29
C LYS A 1246 -18.10 11.22 -8.33
N LEU A 1247 -18.75 10.88 -7.21
CA LEU A 1247 -19.62 9.72 -7.06
C LEU A 1247 -21.10 9.99 -7.40
N PHE A 1248 -21.53 11.25 -7.33
CA PHE A 1248 -22.90 11.72 -7.58
C PHE A 1248 -22.85 12.88 -8.55
#